data_AF-A0ABD3RJS8-F1
#
_entry.id   AF-A0ABD3RJS8-F1
#
_cell.length_a   1.000
_cell.length_b   1.000
_cell.length_c   1.000
_cell.angle_alpha   90.00
_cell.angle_beta   90.00
_cell.angle_gamma   90.00
#
_symmetry.space_group_name_H-M   'P 1'
#
loop_
_entity.id
_entity.type
_entity.pdbx_description
1 polymer ?
#
loop_
_entity_poly.entity_id
_entity_poly.type
_entity_poly.pdbx_seq_one_letter_code
_entity_poly.pdbx_strand_id
1 'polypeptide(L)'
;MGFANYIGDNSTKIDSVEYEKTLRSEDPHFLMKDERVVYAFRGRGGKGRDFYALTSSRLVVRDKKGISGKRVRFLSVPYSAVVTFSIETAGMVDVDQELVLHCRGIGRVSIDFDCNVDSLVMYCFLSNVVLCQKGSTGFDARAFVHDAAVNSGGGGGIFDVLCSDYAQMDPSDVEYKLTSNPKGNLLVDGEKVEMAFKCGRDSFLLTTLRMIKVNVQGMTGSKIEYLTILWPSIKGYSIETAGGFFDRDTELKLYFNIPDRENYAEGYPRNALTRMKIDFHKSTVDLFAVQRYISDKLLGPDTVPPSKHAIGGSGMGPDKGSGSLRAWLGDDNRMVDSAEADRQFHDDIPILQGCEHVELAFRGRRDMLLFTTKRAIFVDVQGFMGIGKKVEYTSLPYTSISAFAVRTAGGRFDNDSELRLWLDFDDVFNPVRSNPDDSQPPPIPRTSCIEIDFQKDKVDVFMLHRYCSERMMRVDAHAMRPYTLPVSPESSKSPEAGQKLLDWIGSNAGAIDAEAANEKLHEAELLQDDEKVALAFKTGRDSLFMTNKRLLVLDVKGISGKRRDYMSVPWDMVRVWAVESAGKFDRDMEVKIWFKGFWENLIDQDMKVGKADIFAIQTFISHFIIGSADNRKALSIAQSFDSTPPGAMTKFFNYGDMEMKDAAALTSQLRSSPILLQSDESIEAAFKGGRDFFLVTTKRIITINTKGISGKSIRYTSYPLKYSKAFMVETAGSFMDGPEFEVYIDDDDIKQELAKGQKDSLWAIHEILSKKMLV
;
A
#
# COMPACT_ATOMS: atom_id res chain seq x y z
N MET A 1 46.53 -1.54 -16.83
CA MET A 1 45.36 -2.26 -16.31
C MET A 1 45.86 -3.22 -15.24
N GLY A 2 45.64 -2.90 -13.97
CA GLY A 2 46.19 -3.62 -12.83
C GLY A 2 45.26 -4.72 -12.30
N PHE A 3 45.83 -5.61 -11.51
CA PHE A 3 45.25 -6.80 -10.88
C PHE A 3 44.01 -6.56 -9.98
N ALA A 4 43.57 -5.30 -9.82
CA ALA A 4 42.40 -4.88 -9.06
C ALA A 4 41.05 -5.06 -9.80
N ASN A 5 41.05 -5.27 -11.11
CA ASN A 5 39.82 -5.51 -11.88
C ASN A 5 39.33 -6.97 -11.82
N TYR A 6 39.86 -7.79 -10.91
CA TYR A 6 39.68 -9.25 -10.92
C TYR A 6 38.92 -9.80 -9.70
N ILE A 7 38.44 -8.97 -8.78
CA ILE A 7 37.66 -9.42 -7.63
C ILE A 7 36.45 -8.48 -7.47
N GLY A 8 35.32 -8.88 -8.06
CA GLY A 8 34.02 -8.20 -7.97
C GLY A 8 33.18 -8.46 -9.22
N ASP A 9 31.92 -8.91 -9.07
CA ASP A 9 30.95 -9.09 -10.18
C ASP A 9 30.22 -7.76 -10.50
N ASN A 10 30.79 -6.63 -10.07
CA ASN A 10 30.17 -5.29 -10.00
C ASN A 10 29.89 -4.72 -11.38
N SER A 11 28.89 -3.86 -11.50
CA SER A 11 28.56 -3.23 -12.77
C SER A 11 29.53 -2.09 -13.08
N THR A 12 30.04 -2.06 -14.32
CA THR A 12 30.92 -0.99 -14.80
C THR A 12 30.09 0.07 -15.51
N LYS A 13 30.29 1.34 -15.16
CA LYS A 13 29.68 2.48 -15.86
C LYS A 13 30.14 2.51 -17.32
N ILE A 14 29.19 2.69 -18.23
CA ILE A 14 29.44 2.86 -19.67
C ILE A 14 28.95 4.23 -20.14
N ASP A 15 29.36 4.64 -21.34
CA ASP A 15 28.89 5.89 -21.94
C ASP A 15 27.38 5.81 -22.21
N SER A 16 26.61 6.66 -21.54
CA SER A 16 25.14 6.66 -21.62
C SER A 16 24.63 7.13 -22.98
N VAL A 17 25.35 8.03 -23.66
CA VAL A 17 24.96 8.58 -24.97
C VAL A 17 25.19 7.54 -26.07
N GLU A 18 26.33 6.85 -26.05
CA GLU A 18 26.63 5.73 -26.95
C GLU A 18 25.66 4.55 -26.70
N TYR A 19 25.38 4.25 -25.44
CA TYR A 19 24.42 3.20 -25.09
C TYR A 19 23.00 3.57 -25.54
N GLU A 20 22.56 4.81 -25.36
CA GLU A 20 21.28 5.29 -25.89
C GLU A 20 21.21 5.14 -27.41
N LYS A 21 22.24 5.57 -28.14
CA LYS A 21 22.30 5.40 -29.62
C LYS A 21 22.18 3.94 -30.03
N THR A 22 22.83 3.04 -29.29
CA THR A 22 22.76 1.59 -29.52
C THR A 22 21.37 1.03 -29.24
N LEU A 23 20.75 1.41 -28.11
CA LEU A 23 19.39 0.99 -27.78
C LEU A 23 18.40 1.46 -28.84
N ARG A 24 18.50 2.72 -29.29
CA ARG A 24 17.60 3.25 -30.32
C ARG A 24 17.78 2.59 -31.68
N SER A 25 18.95 2.01 -31.99
CA SER A 25 19.18 1.30 -33.24
C SER A 25 18.79 -0.18 -33.17
N GLU A 26 19.10 -0.87 -32.06
CA GLU A 26 18.80 -2.30 -31.88
C GLU A 26 17.33 -2.56 -31.48
N ASP A 27 16.79 -1.74 -30.57
CA ASP A 27 15.49 -1.91 -29.92
C ASP A 27 14.70 -0.57 -29.89
N PRO A 28 14.27 -0.03 -31.06
CA PRO A 28 13.75 1.34 -31.19
C PRO A 28 12.48 1.66 -30.40
N HIS A 29 11.72 0.63 -30.02
CA HIS A 29 10.48 0.75 -29.25
C HIS A 29 10.71 0.81 -27.73
N PHE A 30 11.95 0.60 -27.28
CA PHE A 30 12.25 0.42 -25.87
C PHE A 30 12.21 1.72 -25.07
N LEU A 31 12.86 2.77 -25.59
CA LEU A 31 12.83 4.10 -24.99
C LEU A 31 11.70 4.91 -25.63
N MET A 32 11.01 5.71 -24.81
CA MET A 32 10.08 6.70 -25.35
C MET A 32 10.86 7.71 -26.22
N LYS A 33 10.16 8.33 -27.19
CA LYS A 33 10.78 9.25 -28.16
C LYS A 33 11.63 10.35 -27.50
N ASP A 34 11.12 10.90 -26.40
CA ASP A 34 11.74 12.03 -25.68
C ASP A 34 12.41 11.62 -24.36
N GLU A 35 12.55 10.30 -24.09
CA GLU A 35 13.24 9.77 -22.91
C GLU A 35 14.74 9.69 -23.17
N ARG A 36 15.59 10.11 -22.21
CA ARG A 36 17.05 10.10 -22.33
C ARG A 36 17.68 9.13 -21.36
N VAL A 37 18.79 8.48 -21.73
CA VAL A 37 19.60 7.68 -20.79
C VAL A 37 20.58 8.60 -20.06
N VAL A 38 20.48 8.65 -18.74
CA VAL A 38 21.32 9.51 -17.89
C VAL A 38 22.53 8.72 -17.38
N TYR A 39 22.28 7.57 -16.78
CA TYR A 39 23.33 6.62 -16.38
C TYR A 39 23.11 5.28 -17.06
N ALA A 40 24.21 4.62 -17.43
CA ALA A 40 24.21 3.28 -17.98
C ALA A 40 25.33 2.45 -17.36
N PHE A 41 25.02 1.20 -17.02
CA PHE A 41 25.92 0.26 -16.40
C PHE A 41 25.84 -1.10 -17.11
N ARG A 42 26.98 -1.77 -17.23
CA ARG A 42 27.08 -3.15 -17.73
C ARG A 42 27.52 -4.07 -16.60
N GLY A 43 26.78 -5.15 -16.33
CA GLY A 43 27.08 -6.09 -15.23
C GLY A 43 28.42 -6.83 -15.39
N ARG A 44 28.82 -7.59 -14.37
CA ARG A 44 30.04 -8.45 -14.32
C ARG A 44 31.32 -7.77 -14.80
N GLY A 45 31.65 -6.61 -14.26
CA GLY A 45 32.87 -5.84 -14.55
C GLY A 45 33.00 -5.44 -16.02
N GLY A 46 31.89 -5.13 -16.69
CA GLY A 46 31.87 -4.75 -18.10
C GLY A 46 32.01 -5.90 -19.10
N LYS A 47 32.12 -7.15 -18.62
CA LYS A 47 32.07 -8.39 -19.42
C LYS A 47 30.70 -9.07 -19.37
N GLY A 48 29.81 -8.60 -18.51
CA GLY A 48 28.47 -9.12 -18.35
C GLY A 48 27.56 -8.81 -19.53
N ARG A 49 26.49 -9.59 -19.63
CA ARG A 49 25.49 -9.50 -20.69
C ARG A 49 24.32 -8.58 -20.34
N ASP A 50 24.21 -8.24 -19.06
CA ASP A 50 23.07 -7.52 -18.49
C ASP A 50 23.40 -6.03 -18.36
N PHE A 51 22.38 -5.21 -18.50
CA PHE A 51 22.52 -3.75 -18.53
C PHE A 51 21.49 -3.10 -17.60
N TYR A 52 21.93 -2.06 -16.92
CA TYR A 52 21.11 -1.23 -16.05
C TYR A 52 21.20 0.20 -16.54
N ALA A 53 20.07 0.90 -16.63
CA ALA A 53 20.04 2.28 -17.08
C ALA A 53 19.06 3.12 -16.26
N LEU A 54 19.54 4.25 -15.74
CA LEU A 54 18.69 5.30 -15.20
C LEU A 54 18.38 6.27 -16.33
N THR A 55 17.11 6.38 -16.69
CA THR A 55 16.64 7.29 -17.74
C THR A 55 16.12 8.59 -17.14
N SER A 56 15.65 9.51 -17.96
CA SER A 56 14.94 10.71 -17.49
C SER A 56 13.61 10.40 -16.78
N SER A 57 13.14 9.15 -16.77
CA SER A 57 11.78 8.79 -16.32
C SER A 57 11.69 7.51 -15.48
N ARG A 58 12.66 6.60 -15.58
CA ARG A 58 12.62 5.29 -14.93
C ARG A 58 14.01 4.65 -14.77
N LEU A 59 14.09 3.67 -13.87
CA LEU A 59 15.12 2.63 -13.96
C LEU A 59 14.69 1.58 -14.99
N VAL A 60 15.65 1.11 -15.77
CA VAL A 60 15.48 0.10 -16.80
C VAL A 60 16.53 -0.98 -16.62
N VAL A 61 16.11 -2.25 -16.64
CA VAL A 61 17.02 -3.42 -16.56
C VAL A 61 16.82 -4.32 -17.76
N ARG A 62 17.90 -4.59 -18.51
CA ARG A 62 17.95 -5.53 -19.63
C ARG A 62 18.79 -6.73 -19.21
N ASP A 63 18.16 -7.88 -19.00
CA ASP A 63 18.78 -9.11 -18.52
C ASP A 63 18.69 -10.21 -19.59
N LYS A 64 19.82 -10.80 -19.99
CA LYS A 64 19.87 -11.93 -20.93
C LYS A 64 19.79 -13.26 -20.18
N LYS A 65 18.63 -13.90 -20.26
CA LYS A 65 18.33 -15.19 -19.63
C LYS A 65 18.87 -16.40 -20.41
N GLY A 66 19.22 -17.44 -19.64
CA GLY A 66 19.66 -18.74 -20.15
C GLY A 66 21.10 -18.76 -20.71
N ILE A 67 21.60 -19.97 -21.00
CA ILE A 67 22.96 -20.19 -21.49
C ILE A 67 23.18 -19.48 -22.83
N SER A 68 22.21 -19.58 -23.76
CA SER A 68 22.28 -18.97 -25.09
C SER A 68 22.08 -17.45 -25.10
N GLY A 69 21.51 -16.86 -24.04
CA GLY A 69 21.23 -15.42 -23.96
C GLY A 69 20.21 -14.90 -24.99
N LYS A 70 19.46 -15.79 -25.65
CA LYS A 70 18.46 -15.44 -26.66
C LYS A 70 17.14 -14.91 -26.09
N ARG A 71 16.86 -15.22 -24.81
CA ARG A 71 15.71 -14.71 -24.07
C ARG A 71 16.15 -13.45 -23.33
N VAL A 72 15.52 -12.32 -23.60
CA VAL A 72 15.90 -11.03 -23.02
C VAL A 72 14.72 -10.49 -22.23
N ARG A 73 14.97 -10.20 -20.96
CA ARG A 73 14.03 -9.58 -20.04
C ARG A 73 14.30 -8.09 -19.98
N PHE A 74 13.24 -7.30 -20.04
CA PHE A 74 13.27 -5.86 -19.92
C PHE A 74 12.33 -5.45 -18.78
N LEU A 75 12.90 -5.04 -17.65
CA LEU A 75 12.16 -4.48 -16.52
C LEU A 75 12.14 -2.95 -16.65
N SER A 76 10.96 -2.35 -16.49
CA SER A 76 10.75 -0.90 -16.46
C SER A 76 10.18 -0.48 -15.12
N VAL A 77 10.93 0.33 -14.37
CA VAL A 77 10.59 0.81 -13.03
C VAL A 77 10.45 2.34 -13.05
N PRO A 78 9.24 2.88 -13.23
CA PRO A 78 8.99 4.32 -13.11
C PRO A 78 9.49 4.87 -11.77
N TYR A 79 10.07 6.08 -11.76
CA TYR A 79 10.48 6.68 -10.47
C TYR A 79 9.28 6.93 -9.53
N SER A 80 8.06 6.96 -10.07
CA SER A 80 6.81 7.10 -9.29
C SER A 80 6.47 5.86 -8.46
N ALA A 81 7.11 4.73 -8.76
CA ALA A 81 7.03 3.53 -7.95
C ALA A 81 8.01 3.53 -6.78
N VAL A 82 9.05 4.36 -6.82
CA VAL A 82 10.10 4.41 -5.79
C VAL A 82 9.55 5.10 -4.54
N VAL A 83 9.56 4.38 -3.42
CA VAL A 83 9.08 4.88 -2.12
C VAL A 83 10.20 5.15 -1.12
N THR A 84 11.34 4.52 -1.35
CA THR A 84 12.59 4.66 -0.58
C THR A 84 13.74 4.36 -1.53
N PHE A 85 14.86 5.07 -1.37
CA PHE A 85 16.11 4.75 -2.08
C PHE A 85 17.31 5.01 -1.20
N SER A 86 18.38 4.24 -1.36
CA SER A 86 19.66 4.52 -0.72
C SER A 86 20.82 4.44 -1.71
N ILE A 87 21.87 5.20 -1.39
CA ILE A 87 23.16 5.08 -2.04
C ILE A 87 24.21 4.86 -0.96
N GLU A 88 24.98 3.80 -1.11
CA GLU A 88 26.11 3.45 -0.26
C GLU A 88 27.43 3.88 -0.93
N THR A 89 28.26 4.60 -0.17
CA THR A 89 29.57 5.05 -0.65
C THR A 89 30.63 3.98 -0.53
N ALA A 90 31.69 4.08 -1.32
CA ALA A 90 32.86 3.23 -1.19
C ALA A 90 33.54 3.47 0.16
N GLY A 91 33.92 2.40 0.86
CA GLY A 91 34.74 2.44 2.06
C GLY A 91 36.23 2.35 1.76
N MET A 92 37.06 2.34 2.81
CA MET A 92 38.52 2.23 2.68
C MET A 92 39.01 0.83 2.30
N VAL A 93 38.25 -0.21 2.64
CA VAL A 93 38.61 -1.62 2.42
C VAL A 93 37.70 -2.23 1.36
N ASP A 94 36.40 -2.05 1.53
CA ASP A 94 35.38 -2.38 0.54
C ASP A 94 35.16 -1.15 -0.34
N VAL A 95 35.58 -1.23 -1.60
CA VAL A 95 35.51 -0.11 -2.57
C VAL A 95 34.20 -0.10 -3.35
N ASP A 96 33.30 -1.04 -3.08
CA ASP A 96 32.07 -1.20 -3.83
C ASP A 96 31.03 -0.21 -3.33
N GLN A 97 30.24 0.30 -4.27
CA GLN A 97 29.12 1.20 -4.04
C GLN A 97 27.84 0.48 -4.45
N GLU A 98 26.76 0.72 -3.71
CA GLU A 98 25.44 0.13 -4.02
C GLU A 98 24.39 1.23 -4.14
N LEU A 99 23.57 1.13 -5.18
CA LEU A 99 22.30 1.86 -5.29
C LEU A 99 21.17 0.88 -4.98
N VAL A 100 20.31 1.21 -4.04
CA VAL A 100 19.11 0.43 -3.72
C VAL A 100 17.87 1.27 -3.95
N LEU A 101 16.92 0.76 -4.73
CA LEU A 101 15.59 1.31 -4.90
C LEU A 101 14.55 0.35 -4.31
N HIS A 102 13.75 0.83 -3.36
CA HIS A 102 12.57 0.10 -2.89
C HIS A 102 11.34 0.63 -3.62
N CYS A 103 10.75 -0.26 -4.41
CA CYS A 103 9.71 0.08 -5.37
C CYS A 103 8.41 -0.65 -5.02
N ARG A 104 7.30 0.07 -5.01
CA ARG A 104 5.95 -0.52 -4.91
C ARG A 104 5.73 -1.54 -6.04
N GLY A 105 5.02 -2.62 -5.73
CA GLY A 105 4.85 -3.80 -6.59
C GLY A 105 6.10 -4.67 -6.78
N ILE A 106 7.24 -4.11 -7.16
CA ILE A 106 8.44 -4.90 -7.52
C ILE A 106 9.18 -5.44 -6.29
N GLY A 107 9.32 -4.64 -5.22
CA GLY A 107 10.26 -4.95 -4.14
C GLY A 107 11.55 -4.14 -4.23
N ARG A 108 12.65 -4.75 -3.78
CA ARG A 108 14.00 -4.20 -3.80
C ARG A 108 14.64 -4.41 -5.16
N VAL A 109 15.23 -3.36 -5.73
CA VAL A 109 16.09 -3.42 -6.92
C VAL A 109 17.41 -2.76 -6.56
N SER A 110 18.51 -3.49 -6.64
CA SER A 110 19.84 -2.95 -6.36
C SER A 110 20.79 -3.05 -7.55
N ILE A 111 21.78 -2.16 -7.57
CA ILE A 111 22.85 -2.11 -8.55
C ILE A 111 24.16 -1.86 -7.78
N ASP A 112 25.05 -2.84 -7.81
CA ASP A 112 26.43 -2.67 -7.35
C ASP A 112 27.29 -2.09 -8.46
N PHE A 113 28.12 -1.12 -8.14
CA PHE A 113 29.05 -0.48 -9.07
C PHE A 113 30.38 -0.11 -8.40
N ASP A 114 31.40 0.05 -9.24
CA ASP A 114 32.74 0.39 -8.79
C ASP A 114 32.86 1.85 -8.31
N CYS A 115 33.95 2.15 -7.61
CA CYS A 115 34.23 3.46 -7.02
C CYS A 115 34.44 4.61 -8.03
N ASN A 116 34.40 4.37 -9.35
CA ASN A 116 34.54 5.44 -10.35
C ASN A 116 33.24 6.20 -10.61
N VAL A 117 32.14 5.81 -9.98
CA VAL A 117 30.86 6.50 -10.06
C VAL A 117 30.79 7.55 -8.95
N ASP A 118 30.43 8.79 -9.29
CA ASP A 118 30.11 9.78 -8.26
C ASP A 118 28.72 9.49 -7.69
N SER A 119 28.73 8.76 -6.57
CA SER A 119 27.53 8.29 -5.88
C SER A 119 26.69 9.45 -5.33
N LEU A 120 27.29 10.58 -4.95
CA LEU A 120 26.57 11.74 -4.44
C LEU A 120 25.88 12.53 -5.56
N VAL A 121 26.52 12.68 -6.71
CA VAL A 121 25.86 13.28 -7.89
C VAL A 121 24.65 12.42 -8.31
N MET A 122 24.80 11.09 -8.27
CA MET A 122 23.70 10.17 -8.53
C MET A 122 22.59 10.27 -7.46
N TYR A 123 22.94 10.46 -6.20
CA TYR A 123 21.97 10.71 -5.12
C TYR A 123 21.16 11.98 -5.37
N CYS A 124 21.81 13.07 -5.80
CA CYS A 124 21.13 14.32 -6.16
C CYS A 124 20.19 14.12 -7.36
N PHE A 125 20.62 13.39 -8.38
CA PHE A 125 19.77 13.05 -9.53
C PHE A 125 18.52 12.29 -9.07
N LEU A 126 18.67 11.21 -8.30
CA LEU A 126 17.55 10.41 -7.77
C LEU A 126 16.63 11.23 -6.88
N SER A 127 17.18 12.09 -6.02
CA SER A 127 16.42 13.01 -5.18
C SER A 127 15.50 13.88 -6.04
N ASN A 128 16.01 14.44 -7.13
CA ASN A 128 15.20 15.24 -8.03
C ASN A 128 14.15 14.39 -8.77
N VAL A 129 14.53 13.30 -9.43
CA VAL A 129 13.57 12.53 -10.25
C VAL A 129 12.55 11.74 -9.45
N VAL A 130 12.79 11.44 -8.17
CA VAL A 130 11.83 10.76 -7.29
C VAL A 130 10.93 11.77 -6.57
N LEU A 131 11.47 12.89 -6.07
CA LEU A 131 10.69 13.88 -5.30
C LEU A 131 9.92 14.87 -6.19
N CYS A 132 10.44 15.19 -7.37
CA CYS A 132 9.93 16.31 -8.19
C CYS A 132 8.92 15.90 -9.26
N GLN A 133 8.51 14.62 -9.30
CA GLN A 133 7.58 14.12 -10.32
C GLN A 133 6.21 14.81 -10.33
N LYS A 134 5.90 15.64 -9.34
CA LYS A 134 4.68 16.45 -9.27
C LYS A 134 4.87 17.90 -9.72
N GLY A 135 5.70 18.15 -10.73
CA GLY A 135 5.73 19.41 -11.50
C GLY A 135 6.03 20.68 -10.69
N SER A 136 6.53 20.56 -9.46
CA SER A 136 6.70 21.68 -8.53
C SER A 136 8.08 22.31 -8.57
N THR A 137 9.07 21.65 -9.17
CA THR A 137 10.43 22.17 -9.29
C THR A 137 10.82 22.07 -10.77
N GLY A 138 11.41 23.14 -11.33
CA GLY A 138 11.76 23.24 -12.74
C GLY A 138 12.89 22.30 -13.20
N PHE A 139 13.08 21.15 -12.55
CA PHE A 139 14.12 20.18 -12.86
C PHE A 139 13.78 19.42 -14.15
N ASP A 140 14.61 19.62 -15.19
CA ASP A 140 14.54 18.84 -16.42
C ASP A 140 15.57 17.71 -16.41
N ALA A 141 15.09 16.49 -16.09
CA ALA A 141 15.91 15.29 -16.10
C ALA A 141 16.57 15.00 -17.47
N ARG A 142 16.02 15.53 -18.57
CA ARG A 142 16.58 15.36 -19.92
C ARG A 142 17.78 16.26 -20.17
N ALA A 143 17.88 17.36 -19.45
CA ALA A 143 18.97 18.32 -19.53
C ALA A 143 20.08 18.04 -18.51
N PHE A 144 19.91 17.04 -17.65
CA PHE A 144 20.91 16.65 -16.66
C PHE A 144 22.16 16.09 -17.37
N VAL A 145 23.27 16.80 -17.23
CA VAL A 145 24.58 16.37 -17.74
C VAL A 145 25.44 15.96 -16.57
N HIS A 146 25.89 14.70 -16.57
CA HIS A 146 26.91 14.24 -15.63
C HIS A 146 28.28 14.75 -16.11
N ASP A 147 28.77 15.85 -15.55
CA ASP A 147 30.12 16.32 -15.86
C ASP A 147 31.17 15.32 -15.36
N ALA A 148 31.97 14.79 -16.29
CA ALA A 148 33.03 13.82 -16.00
C ALA A 148 34.27 14.43 -15.32
N ALA A 149 34.16 15.65 -14.76
CA ALA A 149 35.29 16.48 -14.38
C ALA A 149 35.22 17.07 -12.96
N VAL A 150 34.47 16.45 -12.04
CA VAL A 150 34.62 16.78 -10.61
C VAL A 150 35.69 15.89 -10.01
N ASN A 151 36.84 16.49 -9.68
CA ASN A 151 37.96 15.84 -9.02
C ASN A 151 37.48 15.02 -7.81
N SER A 152 37.86 13.74 -7.79
CA SER A 152 37.75 12.81 -6.66
C SER A 152 38.69 13.20 -5.50
N GLY A 153 38.59 14.43 -5.01
CA GLY A 153 39.21 14.89 -3.78
C GLY A 153 38.32 14.53 -2.59
N GLY A 154 38.86 13.79 -1.62
CA GLY A 154 38.17 13.41 -0.39
C GLY A 154 37.83 14.63 0.47
N GLY A 155 36.60 14.66 0.97
CA GLY A 155 36.04 15.70 1.85
C GLY A 155 34.83 16.40 1.22
N GLY A 156 33.65 16.20 1.81
CA GLY A 156 32.39 16.84 1.40
C GLY A 156 31.18 15.91 1.31
N GLY A 157 31.06 14.85 2.12
CA GLY A 157 29.83 14.04 2.19
C GLY A 157 28.75 14.67 3.07
N ILE A 158 27.50 14.19 3.03
CA ILE A 158 26.47 14.55 4.03
C ILE A 158 27.00 14.23 5.45
N PHE A 159 27.83 13.20 5.61
CA PHE A 159 28.43 12.88 6.90
C PHE A 159 29.35 13.99 7.45
N ASP A 160 30.12 14.68 6.59
CA ASP A 160 31.01 15.76 7.01
C ASP A 160 30.25 16.99 7.54
N VAL A 161 28.95 17.07 7.25
CA VAL A 161 28.03 18.10 7.74
C VAL A 161 27.69 17.90 9.23
N LEU A 162 27.73 16.65 9.71
CA LEU A 162 27.13 16.19 10.97
C LEU A 162 28.24 15.90 12.01
N CYS A 163 28.79 16.94 12.64
CA CYS A 163 29.85 16.85 13.66
C CYS A 163 29.37 16.24 15.01
N SER A 164 30.32 16.05 15.93
CA SER A 164 30.31 15.14 17.09
C SER A 164 29.18 15.28 18.12
N ASP A 165 28.84 14.11 18.67
CA ASP A 165 28.00 13.77 19.82
C ASP A 165 26.47 13.92 19.69
N TYR A 166 25.78 12.98 20.35
CA TYR A 166 24.33 12.79 20.41
C TYR A 166 23.63 14.11 20.77
N ALA A 167 23.17 14.86 19.77
CA ALA A 167 22.49 16.11 19.96
C ALA A 167 21.57 16.43 18.79
N GLN A 168 20.51 17.18 19.09
CA GLN A 168 19.78 17.92 18.08
C GLN A 168 20.71 18.98 17.46
N MET A 169 20.76 19.04 16.14
CA MET A 169 21.56 19.98 15.37
C MET A 169 20.70 21.17 14.94
N ASP A 170 21.32 22.33 14.73
CA ASP A 170 20.62 23.49 14.16
C ASP A 170 20.21 23.19 12.71
N PRO A 171 18.89 23.24 12.37
CA PRO A 171 18.43 22.90 11.04
C PRO A 171 18.98 23.82 9.93
N SER A 172 19.19 25.11 10.23
CA SER A 172 19.66 26.09 9.24
C SER A 172 21.13 25.86 8.90
N ASP A 173 21.95 25.53 9.90
CA ASP A 173 23.35 25.17 9.69
C ASP A 173 23.49 23.89 8.86
N VAL A 174 22.66 22.89 9.15
CA VAL A 174 22.63 21.63 8.38
C VAL A 174 22.18 21.89 6.95
N GLU A 175 21.10 22.65 6.76
CA GLU A 175 20.61 23.04 5.43
C GLU A 175 21.68 23.78 4.61
N TYR A 176 22.33 24.78 5.20
CA TYR A 176 23.39 25.52 4.53
C TYR A 176 24.50 24.59 4.05
N LYS A 177 24.99 23.70 4.91
CA LYS A 177 26.08 22.76 4.57
C LYS A 177 25.69 21.74 3.50
N LEU A 178 24.42 21.29 3.46
CA LEU A 178 23.92 20.37 2.43
C LEU A 178 23.76 21.06 1.08
N THR A 179 23.32 22.32 1.07
CA THR A 179 23.09 23.11 -0.13
C THR A 179 24.40 23.71 -0.69
N SER A 180 25.37 24.00 0.17
CA SER A 180 26.69 24.52 -0.21
C SER A 180 27.73 23.42 -0.50
N ASN A 181 27.29 22.18 -0.69
CA ASN A 181 28.20 21.04 -0.83
C ASN A 181 28.96 21.09 -2.18
N PRO A 182 30.30 20.92 -2.20
CA PRO A 182 31.10 20.98 -3.43
C PRO A 182 30.71 19.94 -4.49
N LYS A 183 30.07 18.83 -4.11
CA LYS A 183 29.61 17.76 -5.00
C LYS A 183 28.18 17.96 -5.52
N GLY A 184 27.54 19.07 -5.15
CA GLY A 184 26.22 19.47 -5.61
C GLY A 184 25.22 19.62 -4.47
N ASN A 185 24.09 20.29 -4.76
CA ASN A 185 23.02 20.49 -3.79
C ASN A 185 22.35 19.13 -3.46
N LEU A 186 22.51 18.68 -2.21
CA LEU A 186 21.99 17.40 -1.73
C LEU A 186 20.50 17.45 -1.36
N LEU A 187 19.95 18.66 -1.27
CA LEU A 187 18.53 18.93 -1.15
C LEU A 187 17.96 19.32 -2.52
N VAL A 188 16.69 18.99 -2.74
CA VAL A 188 15.97 19.49 -3.92
C VAL A 188 15.75 21.00 -3.79
N ASP A 189 15.62 21.71 -4.91
CA ASP A 189 15.32 23.14 -4.89
C ASP A 189 14.07 23.45 -4.07
N GLY A 190 14.20 24.38 -3.11
CA GLY A 190 13.16 24.73 -2.15
C GLY A 190 12.93 23.74 -0.99
N GLU A 191 13.60 22.58 -0.95
CA GLU A 191 13.53 21.65 0.19
C GLU A 191 14.24 22.27 1.42
N LYS A 192 13.58 22.21 2.59
CA LYS A 192 14.09 22.78 3.84
C LYS A 192 14.37 21.69 4.87
N VAL A 193 15.43 21.84 5.66
CA VAL A 193 15.67 20.99 6.84
C VAL A 193 14.89 21.58 8.01
N GLU A 194 14.02 20.78 8.62
CA GLU A 194 13.17 21.22 9.73
C GLU A 194 13.63 20.62 11.07
N MET A 195 14.19 19.41 11.06
CA MET A 195 14.87 18.83 12.21
C MET A 195 16.08 18.00 11.78
N ALA A 196 17.11 17.98 12.61
CA ALA A 196 18.27 17.12 12.42
C ALA A 196 18.75 16.61 13.78
N PHE A 197 19.00 15.32 13.91
CA PHE A 197 19.49 14.73 15.15
C PHE A 197 20.36 13.50 14.89
N LYS A 198 21.18 13.15 15.88
CA LYS A 198 22.09 11.99 15.82
C LYS A 198 21.71 10.96 16.89
N CYS A 199 21.56 9.70 16.48
CA CYS A 199 21.31 8.57 17.36
C CYS A 199 22.39 7.51 17.14
N GLY A 200 23.34 7.44 18.07
CA GLY A 200 24.49 6.55 17.91
C GLY A 200 25.45 7.06 16.84
N ARG A 201 25.74 6.19 15.88
CA ARG A 201 26.51 6.56 14.69
C ARG A 201 25.63 7.11 13.57
N ASP A 202 24.33 6.88 13.65
CA ASP A 202 23.38 7.25 12.61
C ASP A 202 22.89 8.68 12.83
N SER A 203 22.62 9.37 11.73
CA SER A 203 22.01 10.70 11.77
C SER A 203 20.71 10.70 10.97
N PHE A 204 19.75 11.49 11.43
CA PHE A 204 18.44 11.61 10.83
C PHE A 204 18.17 13.08 10.51
N LEU A 205 17.81 13.34 9.26
CA LEU A 205 17.42 14.66 8.77
C LEU A 205 15.96 14.57 8.36
N LEU A 206 15.12 15.38 8.99
CA LEU A 206 13.71 15.50 8.64
C LEU A 206 13.53 16.80 7.85
N THR A 207 13.14 16.66 6.59
CA THR A 207 12.96 17.78 5.66
C THR A 207 11.48 17.97 5.33
N THR A 208 11.19 19.04 4.59
CA THR A 208 9.84 19.28 4.07
C THR A 208 9.31 18.17 3.17
N LEU A 209 10.20 17.38 2.53
CA LEU A 209 9.84 16.39 1.51
C LEU A 209 10.08 14.93 1.93
N ARG A 210 11.02 14.68 2.84
CA ARG A 210 11.47 13.32 3.20
C ARG A 210 12.20 13.26 4.55
N MET A 211 12.45 12.03 4.99
CA MET A 211 13.46 11.72 5.99
C MET A 211 14.72 11.19 5.29
N ILE A 212 15.90 11.68 5.68
CA ILE A 212 17.20 11.16 5.24
C ILE A 212 17.88 10.54 6.45
N LYS A 213 18.11 9.23 6.41
CA LYS A 213 18.95 8.52 7.37
C LYS A 213 20.36 8.39 6.79
N VAL A 214 21.34 8.86 7.54
CA VAL A 214 22.77 8.73 7.26
C VAL A 214 23.31 7.65 8.17
N ASN A 215 23.57 6.47 7.60
CA ASN A 215 24.00 5.28 8.32
C ASN A 215 25.50 5.05 8.10
N VAL A 216 26.27 5.04 9.20
CA VAL A 216 27.73 4.89 9.15
C VAL A 216 28.10 3.44 9.44
N GLN A 217 28.66 2.77 8.43
CA GLN A 217 28.92 1.34 8.44
C GLN A 217 30.40 0.98 8.60
N GLY A 218 30.65 -0.29 8.94
CA GLY A 218 31.99 -0.84 9.15
C GLY A 218 32.68 -0.36 10.43
N MET A 219 33.82 -0.97 10.75
CA MET A 219 34.62 -0.61 11.94
C MET A 219 35.30 0.76 11.80
N THR A 220 35.67 1.15 10.58
CA THR A 220 36.35 2.42 10.29
C THR A 220 35.39 3.58 10.09
N GLY A 221 34.09 3.32 9.91
CA GLY A 221 33.08 4.34 9.59
C GLY A 221 33.23 4.96 8.20
N SER A 222 34.04 4.35 7.32
CA SER A 222 34.34 4.88 5.99
C SER A 222 33.24 4.61 4.95
N LYS A 223 32.37 3.62 5.20
CA LYS A 223 31.25 3.27 4.33
C LYS A 223 30.00 3.95 4.87
N ILE A 224 29.36 4.80 4.06
CA ILE A 224 28.20 5.59 4.49
C ILE A 224 27.05 5.30 3.55
N GLU A 225 25.89 4.98 4.11
CA GLU A 225 24.64 4.84 3.38
C GLU A 225 23.76 6.08 3.60
N TYR A 226 23.29 6.66 2.50
CA TYR A 226 22.32 7.75 2.49
C TYR A 226 20.94 7.23 2.10
N LEU A 227 20.13 6.86 3.10
CA LEU A 227 18.80 6.30 2.93
C LEU A 227 17.73 7.41 2.94
N THR A 228 17.06 7.61 1.82
CA THR A 228 15.91 8.52 1.68
C THR A 228 14.61 7.74 1.87
N ILE A 229 13.80 8.15 2.85
CA ILE A 229 12.44 7.65 3.08
C ILE A 229 11.44 8.78 2.85
N LEU A 230 10.51 8.59 1.92
CA LEU A 230 9.50 9.59 1.61
C LEU A 230 8.42 9.65 2.70
N TRP A 231 7.87 10.84 3.00
CA TRP A 231 6.77 10.96 3.97
C TRP A 231 5.58 10.05 3.68
N PRO A 232 5.10 9.89 2.42
CA PRO A 232 3.99 8.98 2.11
C PRO A 232 4.27 7.49 2.35
N SER A 233 5.53 7.11 2.61
CA SER A 233 5.94 5.74 2.92
C SER A 233 5.74 5.40 4.39
N ILE A 234 5.72 6.40 5.28
CA ILE A 234 5.39 6.25 6.69
C ILE A 234 3.86 6.19 6.83
N LYS A 235 3.36 5.13 7.47
CA LYS A 235 1.92 4.86 7.61
C LYS A 235 1.42 5.07 9.03
N GLY A 236 2.32 5.00 9.99
CA GLY A 236 2.03 5.27 11.39
C GLY A 236 3.34 5.27 12.15
N TYR A 237 3.24 5.50 13.45
CA TYR A 237 4.39 5.47 14.33
C TYR A 237 3.96 5.10 15.74
N SER A 238 4.89 4.67 16.57
CA SER A 238 4.70 4.58 18.00
C SER A 238 5.85 5.21 18.76
N ILE A 239 5.56 5.71 19.95
CA ILE A 239 6.59 6.12 20.89
C ILE A 239 6.51 5.22 22.13
N GLU A 240 7.65 4.79 22.62
CA GLU A 240 7.78 3.99 23.82
C GLU A 240 8.54 4.79 24.88
N THR A 241 7.93 4.95 26.05
CA THR A 241 8.58 5.65 27.16
C THR A 241 9.65 4.78 27.79
N ALA A 242 10.76 5.42 28.20
CA ALA A 242 11.80 4.78 29.00
C ALA A 242 11.20 4.04 30.21
N GLY A 243 11.69 2.83 30.46
CA GLY A 243 11.21 1.96 31.55
C GLY A 243 11.59 2.45 32.96
N GLY A 244 11.63 1.53 33.91
CA GLY A 244 12.05 1.82 35.30
C GLY A 244 13.47 2.38 35.41
N PHE A 245 13.95 2.58 36.64
CA PHE A 245 15.16 3.35 37.02
C PHE A 245 16.47 3.07 36.22
N PHE A 246 16.60 1.92 35.54
CA PHE A 246 17.78 1.52 34.76
C PHE A 246 17.64 1.68 33.24
N ASP A 247 16.43 1.79 32.71
CA ASP A 247 16.21 1.94 31.26
C ASP A 247 15.99 3.43 30.96
N ARG A 248 16.97 4.05 30.30
CA ARG A 248 16.99 5.48 29.99
C ARG A 248 16.60 5.78 28.57
N ASP A 249 16.40 4.78 27.73
CA ASP A 249 16.20 5.00 26.31
C ASP A 249 14.71 5.01 25.99
N THR A 250 14.31 6.01 25.21
CA THR A 250 12.97 6.09 24.62
C THR A 250 13.06 5.65 23.17
N GLU A 251 12.07 4.93 22.67
CA GLU A 251 12.09 4.40 21.31
C GLU A 251 11.00 5.07 20.47
N LEU A 252 11.35 5.52 19.27
CA LEU A 252 10.38 5.84 18.21
C LEU A 252 10.37 4.67 17.23
N LYS A 253 9.20 4.10 16.96
CA LYS A 253 8.99 3.13 15.89
C LYS A 253 8.26 3.83 14.76
N LEU A 254 8.82 3.80 13.56
CA LEU A 254 8.13 4.21 12.34
C LEU A 254 7.62 2.96 11.62
N TYR A 255 6.35 2.92 11.26
CA TYR A 255 5.75 1.82 10.48
C TYR A 255 5.69 2.21 9.02
N PHE A 256 6.13 1.32 8.14
CA PHE A 256 6.17 1.60 6.71
C PHE A 256 5.49 0.52 5.88
N ASN A 257 5.42 0.84 4.60
CA ASN A 257 5.19 -0.10 3.51
C ASN A 257 6.38 0.06 2.53
N ILE A 258 7.59 -0.29 3.00
CA ILE A 258 8.82 -0.28 2.20
C ILE A 258 9.03 -1.71 1.69
N PRO A 259 8.85 -1.98 0.39
CA PRO A 259 8.96 -3.34 -0.11
C PRO A 259 10.39 -3.86 -0.07
N ASP A 260 10.60 -4.99 0.62
CA ASP A 260 11.87 -5.73 0.63
C ASP A 260 11.58 -7.24 0.62
N ARG A 261 11.37 -7.79 -0.60
CA ARG A 261 10.84 -9.15 -0.86
C ARG A 261 11.82 -10.29 -0.50
N GLU A 262 12.85 -10.06 0.31
CA GLU A 262 13.94 -11.04 0.47
C GLU A 262 13.69 -12.16 1.50
N ASN A 263 12.61 -12.16 2.31
CA ASN A 263 12.43 -13.22 3.32
C ASN A 263 10.97 -13.70 3.51
N TYR A 264 10.61 -14.79 2.83
CA TYR A 264 9.49 -15.68 3.24
C TYR A 264 9.95 -16.75 4.24
N ALA A 265 11.14 -16.59 4.80
CA ALA A 265 11.72 -17.55 5.72
C ALA A 265 10.87 -17.65 6.99
N GLU A 266 10.67 -18.89 7.44
CA GLU A 266 10.10 -19.20 8.73
C GLU A 266 10.88 -18.49 9.85
N GLY A 267 10.16 -17.89 10.80
CA GLY A 267 10.74 -17.16 11.94
C GLY A 267 11.03 -15.69 11.67
N TYR A 268 10.69 -15.17 10.50
CA TYR A 268 10.89 -13.77 10.14
C TYR A 268 9.57 -13.08 9.74
N PRO A 269 9.51 -11.74 9.85
CA PRO A 269 8.45 -10.96 9.20
C PRO A 269 8.41 -11.21 7.69
N ARG A 270 7.24 -11.07 7.08
CA ARG A 270 6.98 -11.20 5.63
C ARG A 270 7.87 -10.29 4.79
N ASN A 271 8.29 -9.17 5.36
CA ASN A 271 9.11 -8.15 4.74
C ASN A 271 10.18 -7.72 5.75
N ALA A 272 11.43 -7.54 5.33
CA ALA A 272 12.50 -7.17 6.27
C ALA A 272 12.38 -5.73 6.80
N LEU A 273 11.76 -4.84 6.02
CA LEU A 273 11.65 -3.40 6.33
C LEU A 273 10.23 -2.98 6.72
N THR A 274 9.60 -3.73 7.63
CA THR A 274 8.24 -3.42 8.13
C THR A 274 8.20 -2.16 9.00
N ARG A 275 9.27 -1.93 9.76
CA ARG A 275 9.39 -0.84 10.74
C ARG A 275 10.84 -0.45 10.98
N MET A 276 11.06 0.80 11.40
CA MET A 276 12.35 1.30 11.86
C MET A 276 12.24 1.74 13.29
N LYS A 277 13.13 1.25 14.13
CA LYS A 277 13.29 1.66 15.53
C LYS A 277 14.40 2.69 15.61
N ILE A 278 14.14 3.79 16.29
CA ILE A 278 15.09 4.86 16.54
C ILE A 278 15.14 5.05 18.05
N ASP A 279 16.27 4.66 18.64
CA ASP A 279 16.51 4.83 20.06
C ASP A 279 17.07 6.23 20.34
N PHE A 280 16.43 6.90 21.28
CA PHE A 280 16.84 8.20 21.78
C PHE A 280 17.32 8.07 23.21
N HIS A 281 18.54 8.53 23.47
CA HIS A 281 18.98 8.72 24.85
C HIS A 281 18.20 9.90 25.45
N LYS A 282 17.50 9.68 26.57
CA LYS A 282 16.53 10.62 27.15
C LYS A 282 17.02 12.06 27.39
N SER A 283 18.33 12.30 27.43
CA SER A 283 18.91 13.63 27.67
C SER A 283 19.31 14.40 26.40
N THR A 284 19.22 13.81 25.21
CA THR A 284 19.85 14.38 24.00
C THR A 284 18.85 14.85 22.95
N VAL A 285 17.65 14.26 22.91
CA VAL A 285 16.60 14.60 21.95
C VAL A 285 15.25 14.63 22.66
N ASP A 286 14.45 15.66 22.37
CA ASP A 286 13.07 15.73 22.82
C ASP A 286 12.19 14.83 21.94
N LEU A 287 11.88 13.62 22.45
CA LEU A 287 11.02 12.65 21.76
C LEU A 287 9.64 13.23 21.44
N PHE A 288 9.07 14.06 22.32
CA PHE A 288 7.75 14.64 22.09
C PHE A 288 7.79 15.69 21.00
N ALA A 289 8.87 16.47 20.89
CA ALA A 289 9.08 17.37 19.75
C ALA A 289 9.19 16.59 18.42
N VAL A 290 9.97 15.51 18.39
CA VAL A 290 10.08 14.64 17.20
C VAL A 290 8.72 14.00 16.87
N GLN A 291 8.00 13.53 17.88
CA GLN A 291 6.67 12.95 17.73
C GLN A 291 5.66 13.95 17.18
N ARG A 292 5.66 15.20 17.67
CA ARG A 292 4.78 16.26 17.17
C ARG A 292 5.08 16.58 15.73
N TYR A 293 6.36 16.68 15.38
CA TYR A 293 6.78 16.90 14.01
C TYR A 293 6.29 15.78 13.07
N ILE A 294 6.45 14.52 13.48
CA ILE A 294 5.92 13.37 12.70
C ILE A 294 4.40 13.43 12.61
N SER A 295 3.71 13.84 13.69
CA SER A 295 2.26 14.08 13.68
C SER A 295 1.88 15.12 12.63
N ASP A 296 2.59 16.24 12.55
CA ASP A 296 2.31 17.30 11.57
C ASP A 296 2.47 16.79 10.13
N LYS A 297 3.48 15.94 9.88
CA LYS A 297 3.69 15.33 8.55
C LYS A 297 2.64 14.31 8.16
N LEU A 298 2.12 13.54 9.12
CA LEU A 298 1.17 12.44 8.84
C LEU A 298 -0.30 12.84 8.98
N LEU A 299 -0.62 13.75 9.89
CA LEU A 299 -1.97 14.15 10.29
C LEU A 299 -2.34 15.56 9.81
N GLY A 300 -1.39 16.27 9.19
CA GLY A 300 -1.52 17.68 8.82
C GLY A 300 -1.16 18.63 9.96
N PRO A 301 -0.97 19.93 9.65
CA PRO A 301 -0.40 20.89 10.59
C PRO A 301 -1.25 21.04 11.84
N ASP A 302 -0.58 21.25 12.97
CA ASP A 302 -1.21 21.72 14.18
C ASP A 302 -1.62 23.19 14.04
N THR A 303 -2.93 23.43 13.98
CA THR A 303 -3.49 24.78 13.74
C THR A 303 -3.72 25.57 15.02
N VAL A 304 -3.45 24.98 16.19
CA VAL A 304 -3.55 25.62 17.49
C VAL A 304 -2.13 25.83 18.04
N PRO A 305 -1.75 27.07 18.42
CA PRO A 305 -0.46 27.31 19.05
C PRO A 305 -0.29 26.42 20.29
N PRO A 306 0.91 25.83 20.54
CA PRO A 306 1.17 25.12 21.78
C PRO A 306 0.71 25.96 22.97
N SER A 307 -0.08 25.37 23.87
CA SER A 307 -0.52 26.10 25.06
C SER A 307 0.72 26.56 25.83
N LYS A 308 0.68 27.78 26.38
CA LYS A 308 1.77 28.36 27.20
C LYS A 308 2.08 27.55 28.48
N HIS A 309 1.47 26.39 28.67
CA HIS A 309 1.67 25.48 29.79
C HIS A 309 2.55 24.28 29.44
N ALA A 310 2.97 24.14 28.18
CA ALA A 310 3.94 23.13 27.75
C ALA A 310 5.41 23.48 28.12
N ILE A 311 5.68 24.63 28.75
CA ILE A 311 7.02 25.03 29.20
C ILE A 311 6.93 25.62 30.62
N GLY A 312 7.36 24.84 31.62
CA GLY A 312 7.68 25.31 32.96
C GLY A 312 6.68 24.90 34.05
N GLY A 313 7.11 23.99 34.93
CA GLY A 313 6.33 23.60 36.10
C GLY A 313 6.16 24.72 37.13
N SER A 314 4.98 24.78 37.76
CA SER A 314 4.71 24.98 39.20
C SER A 314 3.28 25.49 39.43
N GLY A 315 2.50 24.81 40.30
CA GLY A 315 1.28 25.36 40.91
C GLY A 315 0.07 24.41 40.99
N MET A 316 -0.17 23.85 42.18
CA MET A 316 -1.30 22.99 42.56
C MET A 316 -2.69 23.69 42.58
N GLY A 317 -3.74 22.89 42.34
CA GLY A 317 -5.14 23.08 42.77
C GLY A 317 -5.81 21.71 43.01
N PRO A 318 -6.84 21.59 43.87
CA PRO A 318 -6.96 20.47 44.82
C PRO A 318 -7.43 19.13 44.25
N ASP A 319 -6.71 18.12 44.70
CA ASP A 319 -6.86 16.68 44.50
C ASP A 319 -8.20 16.14 45.05
N LYS A 320 -8.88 15.31 44.25
CA LYS A 320 -9.87 14.33 44.71
C LYS A 320 -9.68 13.02 43.94
N GLY A 321 -8.66 12.26 44.33
CA GLY A 321 -8.63 10.80 44.15
C GLY A 321 -7.52 10.32 43.23
N SER A 322 -6.35 10.05 43.81
CA SER A 322 -5.15 9.47 43.19
C SER A 322 -4.73 10.11 41.86
N GLY A 323 -4.39 11.41 41.90
CA GLY A 323 -3.95 12.23 40.77
C GLY A 323 -2.60 11.87 40.15
N SER A 324 -2.42 10.62 39.69
CA SER A 324 -1.41 10.32 38.67
C SER A 324 -2.06 9.48 37.58
N LEU A 325 -1.71 9.75 36.33
CA LEU A 325 -2.02 8.89 35.18
C LEU A 325 -1.75 7.40 35.48
N ARG A 326 -0.76 7.09 36.33
CA ARG A 326 -0.44 5.72 36.78
C ARG A 326 -1.56 5.03 37.58
N ALA A 327 -2.37 5.80 38.31
CA ALA A 327 -3.57 5.30 38.98
C ALA A 327 -4.76 5.25 38.02
N TRP A 328 -4.86 6.24 37.12
CA TRP A 328 -5.88 6.25 36.07
C TRP A 328 -5.75 5.04 35.14
N LEU A 329 -4.53 4.65 34.74
CA LEU A 329 -4.25 3.46 33.91
C LEU A 329 -4.47 2.10 34.63
N GLY A 330 -4.85 2.10 35.92
CA GLY A 330 -4.92 0.88 36.75
C GLY A 330 -6.30 0.24 36.94
N ASP A 331 -7.39 0.90 36.53
CA ASP A 331 -8.78 0.48 36.82
C ASP A 331 -9.52 -0.14 35.62
N ASP A 332 -10.53 -0.98 35.93
CA ASP A 332 -11.26 -1.93 35.04
C ASP A 332 -11.89 -1.39 33.73
N ASN A 333 -12.15 -2.33 32.80
CA ASN A 333 -12.56 -2.12 31.41
C ASN A 333 -13.90 -1.37 31.25
N ARG A 334 -13.86 -0.15 30.71
CA ARG A 334 -15.05 0.65 30.33
C ARG A 334 -14.70 1.73 29.31
N MET A 335 -15.73 2.26 28.64
CA MET A 335 -15.63 3.57 28.00
C MET A 335 -15.29 4.60 29.08
N VAL A 336 -14.26 5.40 28.82
CA VAL A 336 -13.78 6.46 29.70
C VAL A 336 -14.33 7.79 29.20
N ASP A 337 -14.50 8.75 30.11
CA ASP A 337 -14.87 10.12 29.75
C ASP A 337 -13.83 10.69 28.78
N SER A 338 -14.28 11.05 27.57
CA SER A 338 -13.41 11.54 26.50
C SER A 338 -12.82 12.91 26.85
N ALA A 339 -13.54 13.77 27.59
CA ALA A 339 -13.02 15.07 28.02
C ALA A 339 -11.90 14.92 29.07
N GLU A 340 -12.00 13.92 29.95
CA GLU A 340 -10.93 13.60 30.89
C GLU A 340 -9.71 13.03 30.18
N ALA A 341 -9.92 12.09 29.24
CA ALA A 341 -8.84 11.56 28.43
C ALA A 341 -8.18 12.66 27.59
N ASP A 342 -8.96 13.56 26.99
CA ASP A 342 -8.45 14.71 26.23
C ASP A 342 -7.48 15.54 27.06
N ARG A 343 -7.89 15.97 28.26
CA ARG A 343 -7.02 16.73 29.17
C ARG A 343 -5.74 15.98 29.52
N GLN A 344 -5.82 14.71 29.87
CA GLN A 344 -4.64 13.92 30.25
C GLN A 344 -3.64 13.75 29.09
N PHE A 345 -4.13 13.50 27.87
CA PHE A 345 -3.30 13.30 26.68
C PHE A 345 -2.86 14.62 26.01
N HIS A 346 -3.31 15.77 26.51
CA HIS A 346 -2.75 17.09 26.22
C HIS A 346 -1.76 17.56 27.29
N ASP A 347 -2.11 17.42 28.57
CA ASP A 347 -1.39 18.04 29.69
C ASP A 347 -0.33 17.11 30.29
N ASP A 348 -0.66 15.84 30.57
CA ASP A 348 0.23 14.91 31.27
C ASP A 348 1.16 14.16 30.31
N ILE A 349 0.65 13.80 29.13
CA ILE A 349 1.41 13.12 28.07
C ILE A 349 1.09 13.82 26.75
N PRO A 350 1.86 14.85 26.35
CA PRO A 350 1.52 15.71 25.22
C PRO A 350 1.77 15.02 23.87
N ILE A 351 0.99 13.98 23.57
CA ILE A 351 1.03 13.23 22.31
C ILE A 351 0.01 13.75 21.30
N LEU A 352 -1.03 14.45 21.77
CA LEU A 352 -2.03 15.08 20.91
C LEU A 352 -1.49 16.41 20.37
N GLN A 353 -1.83 16.71 19.12
CA GLN A 353 -1.66 18.07 18.59
C GLN A 353 -2.62 19.02 19.30
N GLY A 354 -2.29 20.30 19.46
CA GLY A 354 -3.14 21.27 20.16
C GLY A 354 -4.56 21.42 19.57
N CYS A 355 -4.73 21.14 18.27
CA CYS A 355 -6.02 21.11 17.56
C CYS A 355 -6.69 19.72 17.48
N GLU A 356 -6.07 18.68 18.04
CA GLU A 356 -6.59 17.31 18.07
C GLU A 356 -7.36 17.09 19.38
N HIS A 357 -8.52 16.43 19.29
CA HIS A 357 -9.35 16.15 20.47
C HIS A 357 -9.73 14.68 20.55
N VAL A 358 -9.79 14.13 21.77
CA VAL A 358 -10.31 12.78 22.04
C VAL A 358 -11.83 12.79 21.96
N GLU A 359 -12.38 11.92 21.13
CA GLU A 359 -13.83 11.78 20.91
C GLU A 359 -14.38 10.54 21.61
N LEU A 360 -13.63 9.43 21.57
CA LEU A 360 -13.93 8.21 22.29
C LEU A 360 -12.67 7.68 22.96
N ALA A 361 -12.82 7.14 24.17
CA ALA A 361 -11.74 6.49 24.89
C ALA A 361 -12.24 5.17 25.48
N PHE A 362 -11.51 4.10 25.23
CA PHE A 362 -11.77 2.76 25.76
C PHE A 362 -10.57 2.30 26.55
N ARG A 363 -10.86 1.66 27.68
CA ARG A 363 -9.85 1.04 28.52
C ARG A 363 -10.12 -0.46 28.60
N GLY A 364 -9.09 -1.25 28.34
CA GLY A 364 -8.97 -2.66 28.66
C GLY A 364 -8.16 -2.86 29.96
N ARG A 365 -7.88 -4.12 30.31
CA ARG A 365 -7.28 -4.44 31.62
C ARG A 365 -5.83 -3.94 31.74
N ARG A 366 -5.19 -3.72 30.59
CA ARG A 366 -3.83 -3.20 30.44
C ARG A 366 -3.71 -2.16 29.33
N ASP A 367 -4.51 -2.31 28.28
CA ASP A 367 -4.35 -1.51 27.06
C ASP A 367 -5.47 -0.48 26.92
N MET A 368 -5.22 0.58 26.15
CA MET A 368 -6.24 1.60 25.84
C MET A 368 -6.36 1.84 24.36
N LEU A 369 -7.55 2.25 23.94
CA LEU A 369 -7.83 2.73 22.60
C LEU A 369 -8.47 4.10 22.70
N LEU A 370 -7.83 5.11 22.11
CA LEU A 370 -8.40 6.43 21.93
C LEU A 370 -8.76 6.60 20.47
N PHE A 371 -9.92 7.17 20.21
CA PHE A 371 -10.24 7.76 18.92
C PHE A 371 -10.26 9.26 19.07
N THR A 372 -9.52 9.93 18.20
CA THR A 372 -9.40 11.39 18.18
C THR A 372 -9.99 11.93 16.89
N THR A 373 -10.06 13.25 16.77
CA THR A 373 -10.46 13.91 15.53
C THR A 373 -9.55 13.59 14.33
N LYS A 374 -8.32 13.07 14.55
CA LYS A 374 -7.32 12.82 13.49
C LYS A 374 -6.88 11.36 13.32
N ARG A 375 -6.99 10.52 14.37
CA ARG A 375 -6.44 9.15 14.38
C ARG A 375 -7.04 8.27 15.48
N ALA A 376 -6.73 6.99 15.42
CA ALA A 376 -6.80 6.13 16.61
C ALA A 376 -5.42 6.06 17.29
N ILE A 377 -5.39 5.97 18.61
CA ILE A 377 -4.17 5.76 19.41
C ILE A 377 -4.36 4.49 20.23
N PHE A 378 -3.50 3.51 20.00
CA PHE A 378 -3.43 2.30 20.80
C PHE A 378 -2.34 2.47 21.86
N VAL A 379 -2.68 2.25 23.12
CA VAL A 379 -1.78 2.37 24.26
C VAL A 379 -1.55 0.99 24.83
N ASP A 380 -0.34 0.45 24.68
CA ASP A 380 0.07 -0.84 25.23
C ASP A 380 0.92 -0.61 26.48
N VAL A 381 0.47 -1.14 27.62
CA VAL A 381 1.22 -1.08 28.89
C VAL A 381 1.93 -2.42 29.12
N GLN A 382 3.24 -2.44 28.86
CA GLN A 382 4.09 -3.62 28.96
C GLN A 382 4.76 -3.72 30.34
N GLY A 383 4.89 -4.93 30.90
CA GLY A 383 5.62 -5.21 32.16
C GLY A 383 5.06 -6.37 32.99
N PHE A 384 5.89 -7.02 33.81
CA PHE A 384 5.51 -8.15 34.67
C PHE A 384 5.37 -7.72 36.14
N MET A 385 4.24 -8.04 36.77
CA MET A 385 4.00 -7.82 38.22
C MET A 385 4.38 -6.44 38.77
N GLY A 386 4.20 -5.38 37.98
CA GLY A 386 4.40 -4.00 38.44
C GLY A 386 5.83 -3.48 38.42
N ILE A 387 6.82 -4.26 37.95
CA ILE A 387 8.23 -3.84 37.86
C ILE A 387 8.59 -3.61 36.39
N GLY A 388 9.23 -2.47 36.08
CA GLY A 388 9.75 -2.17 34.74
C GLY A 388 8.71 -1.81 33.68
N LYS A 389 7.61 -1.14 34.06
CA LYS A 389 6.51 -0.83 33.13
C LYS A 389 6.95 0.16 32.03
N LYS A 390 6.88 -0.26 30.77
CA LYS A 390 6.99 0.59 29.58
C LYS A 390 5.59 0.83 29.01
N VAL A 391 5.37 2.01 28.43
CA VAL A 391 4.12 2.31 27.75
C VAL A 391 4.44 2.68 26.31
N GLU A 392 3.80 1.99 25.37
CA GLU A 392 3.88 2.25 23.95
C GLU A 392 2.59 2.94 23.49
N TYR A 393 2.72 4.08 22.81
CA TYR A 393 1.61 4.83 22.22
C TYR A 393 1.71 4.71 20.70
N THR A 394 0.94 3.80 20.12
CA THR A 394 0.88 3.58 18.68
C THR A 394 -0.18 4.49 18.05
N SER A 395 0.28 5.44 17.25
CA SER A 395 -0.54 6.37 16.48
C SER A 395 -0.93 5.77 15.12
N LEU A 396 -2.24 5.63 14.90
CA LEU A 396 -2.85 5.04 13.71
C LEU A 396 -3.69 6.11 12.98
N PRO A 397 -3.11 6.85 12.02
CA PRO A 397 -3.88 7.75 11.18
C PRO A 397 -5.09 7.03 10.57
N TYR A 398 -6.26 7.67 10.52
CA TYR A 398 -7.43 7.09 9.83
C TYR A 398 -7.12 6.80 8.35
N THR A 399 -6.13 7.51 7.79
CA THR A 399 -5.64 7.29 6.42
C THR A 399 -5.01 5.90 6.20
N SER A 400 -4.57 5.26 7.27
CA SER A 400 -3.84 3.99 7.28
C SER A 400 -4.72 2.79 7.65
N ILE A 401 -5.95 3.03 8.08
CA ILE A 401 -6.96 1.98 8.30
C ILE A 401 -7.68 1.74 6.97
N SER A 402 -7.63 0.50 6.49
CA SER A 402 -8.19 0.12 5.19
C SER A 402 -9.54 -0.58 5.27
N ALA A 403 -9.82 -1.24 6.39
CA ALA A 403 -11.11 -1.84 6.69
C ALA A 403 -11.30 -1.91 8.20
N PHE A 404 -12.54 -2.02 8.63
CA PHE A 404 -12.86 -2.31 10.03
C PHE A 404 -13.99 -3.32 10.11
N ALA A 405 -14.05 -4.04 11.23
CA ALA A 405 -15.17 -4.90 11.55
C ALA A 405 -15.50 -4.78 13.03
N VAL A 406 -16.79 -4.79 13.35
CA VAL A 406 -17.24 -5.03 14.71
C VAL A 406 -17.86 -6.41 14.80
N ARG A 407 -17.60 -7.09 15.92
CA ARG A 407 -18.10 -8.42 16.20
C ARG A 407 -18.94 -8.40 17.46
N THR A 408 -20.15 -8.94 17.38
CA THR A 408 -21.02 -9.09 18.55
C THR A 408 -20.57 -10.26 19.41
N ALA A 409 -20.68 -10.12 20.73
CA ALA A 409 -20.40 -11.21 21.65
C ALA A 409 -21.30 -12.42 21.41
N GLY A 410 -20.75 -13.62 21.63
CA GLY A 410 -21.43 -14.88 21.39
C GLY A 410 -22.46 -15.29 22.46
N GLY A 411 -22.70 -16.60 22.57
CA GLY A 411 -23.67 -17.22 23.47
C GLY A 411 -23.33 -17.09 24.97
N ARG A 412 -23.80 -18.06 25.78
CA ARG A 412 -23.66 -18.00 27.25
C ARG A 412 -22.21 -18.08 27.78
N PHE A 413 -21.26 -18.49 26.94
CA PHE A 413 -19.87 -18.77 27.31
C PHE A 413 -18.83 -17.93 26.55
N ASP A 414 -19.28 -17.08 25.62
CA ASP A 414 -18.43 -16.19 24.83
C ASP A 414 -18.89 -14.75 25.13
N ASN A 415 -18.04 -14.03 25.86
CA ASN A 415 -18.39 -12.80 26.56
C ASN A 415 -17.64 -11.58 26.04
N ASP A 416 -16.98 -11.66 24.89
CA ASP A 416 -16.24 -10.53 24.36
C ASP A 416 -16.81 -10.13 23.00
N SER A 417 -17.04 -8.83 22.88
CA SER A 417 -17.32 -8.11 21.63
C SER A 417 -15.98 -7.63 21.09
N GLU A 418 -15.80 -7.54 19.78
CA GLU A 418 -14.47 -7.22 19.24
C GLU A 418 -14.56 -6.09 18.21
N LEU A 419 -13.55 -5.21 18.20
CA LEU A 419 -13.26 -4.33 17.08
C LEU A 419 -11.99 -4.83 16.40
N ARG A 420 -12.06 -4.99 15.09
CA ARG A 420 -10.93 -5.34 14.23
C ARG A 420 -10.64 -4.21 13.27
N LEU A 421 -9.39 -3.81 13.17
CA LEU A 421 -8.89 -2.78 12.26
C LEU A 421 -7.82 -3.39 11.36
N TRP A 422 -8.04 -3.36 10.05
CA TRP A 422 -7.03 -3.72 9.06
C TRP A 422 -6.19 -2.50 8.71
N LEU A 423 -4.88 -2.65 8.78
CA LEU A 423 -3.93 -1.57 8.59
C LEU A 423 -3.10 -1.76 7.32
N ASP A 424 -2.76 -0.66 6.67
CA ASP A 424 -1.80 -0.58 5.56
C ASP A 424 -0.34 -0.69 6.06
N PHE A 425 -0.09 -1.54 7.06
CA PHE A 425 1.23 -1.82 7.61
C PHE A 425 1.65 -3.20 7.11
N ASP A 426 2.81 -3.31 6.48
CA ASP A 426 3.34 -4.61 6.02
C ASP A 426 4.11 -5.29 7.15
N ASP A 427 3.42 -5.69 8.23
CA ASP A 427 4.03 -6.24 9.44
C ASP A 427 3.47 -7.63 9.78
N VAL A 428 3.37 -8.52 8.81
CA VAL A 428 2.93 -9.91 9.01
C VAL A 428 4.14 -10.77 9.40
N PHE A 429 3.98 -11.74 10.31
CA PHE A 429 5.05 -12.63 10.77
C PHE A 429 4.78 -14.08 10.38
N ASN A 430 5.77 -14.78 9.83
CA ASN A 430 5.68 -16.19 9.47
C ASN A 430 6.30 -17.06 10.57
N PRO A 431 5.51 -17.81 11.37
CA PRO A 431 6.05 -18.61 12.46
C PRO A 431 6.89 -19.80 11.97
N VAL A 432 7.83 -20.24 12.81
CA VAL A 432 8.65 -21.43 12.55
C VAL A 432 7.83 -22.69 12.79
N ARG A 433 7.96 -23.69 11.91
CA ARG A 433 7.39 -25.02 12.17
C ARG A 433 8.05 -25.66 13.38
N SER A 434 7.26 -26.40 14.14
CA SER A 434 7.81 -27.17 15.27
C SER A 434 8.64 -28.37 14.77
N ASN A 435 8.24 -28.97 13.65
CA ASN A 435 8.96 -30.02 12.92
C ASN A 435 8.97 -29.68 11.41
N PRO A 436 10.08 -29.82 10.67
CA PRO A 436 10.13 -29.56 9.22
C PRO A 436 9.06 -30.27 8.37
N ASP A 437 8.60 -31.44 8.83
CA ASP A 437 7.56 -32.23 8.15
C ASP A 437 6.12 -31.72 8.40
N ASP A 438 5.94 -30.79 9.36
CA ASP A 438 4.63 -30.22 9.66
C ASP A 438 4.19 -29.26 8.54
N SER A 439 2.87 -29.04 8.44
CA SER A 439 2.33 -27.95 7.65
C SER A 439 2.77 -26.60 8.22
N GLN A 440 3.09 -25.64 7.36
CA GLN A 440 3.41 -24.27 7.76
C GLN A 440 2.31 -23.70 8.67
N PRO A 441 2.63 -23.24 9.89
CA PRO A 441 1.65 -22.57 10.74
C PRO A 441 1.16 -21.28 10.06
N PRO A 442 -0.10 -20.88 10.29
CA PRO A 442 -0.64 -19.67 9.70
C PRO A 442 0.19 -18.45 10.12
N PRO A 443 0.37 -17.45 9.23
CA PRO A 443 1.09 -16.23 9.61
C PRO A 443 0.34 -15.46 10.71
N ILE A 444 1.02 -14.54 11.39
CA ILE A 444 0.49 -13.71 12.48
C ILE A 444 0.45 -12.26 12.01
N PRO A 445 -0.67 -11.53 12.13
CA PRO A 445 -0.81 -10.18 11.57
C PRO A 445 0.09 -9.12 12.19
N ARG A 446 0.50 -9.30 13.45
CA ARG A 446 1.10 -8.27 14.32
C ARG A 446 0.42 -6.91 14.17
N THR A 447 1.07 -5.89 13.61
CA THR A 447 0.45 -4.56 13.45
C THR A 447 -0.27 -4.35 12.11
N SER A 448 -0.32 -5.37 11.24
CA SER A 448 -1.12 -5.33 10.00
C SER A 448 -2.63 -5.46 10.27
N CYS A 449 -3.00 -6.00 11.43
CA CYS A 449 -4.37 -6.10 11.89
C CYS A 449 -4.38 -5.99 13.41
N ILE A 450 -5.15 -5.04 13.95
CA ILE A 450 -5.31 -4.85 15.40
C ILE A 450 -6.71 -5.32 15.78
N GLU A 451 -6.77 -6.20 16.78
CA GLU A 451 -8.00 -6.72 17.37
C GLU A 451 -8.09 -6.27 18.82
N ILE A 452 -9.26 -5.76 19.20
CA ILE A 452 -9.50 -5.18 20.51
C ILE A 452 -10.77 -5.80 21.06
N ASP A 453 -10.61 -6.51 22.17
CA ASP A 453 -11.70 -7.16 22.88
C ASP A 453 -12.33 -6.20 23.89
N PHE A 454 -13.65 -6.12 23.85
CA PHE A 454 -14.48 -5.41 24.81
C PHE A 454 -15.34 -6.39 25.58
N GLN A 455 -15.36 -6.24 26.90
CA GLN A 455 -16.23 -7.01 27.74
C GLN A 455 -17.69 -6.82 27.32
N LYS A 456 -18.42 -7.92 27.19
CA LYS A 456 -19.83 -7.94 26.81
C LYS A 456 -20.67 -7.01 27.69
N ASP A 457 -21.59 -6.32 27.03
CA ASP A 457 -22.51 -5.35 27.59
C ASP A 457 -21.86 -4.08 28.19
N LYS A 458 -20.53 -3.90 28.06
CA LYS A 458 -19.83 -2.68 28.50
C LYS A 458 -19.59 -1.67 27.39
N VAL A 459 -19.61 -2.13 26.15
CA VAL A 459 -19.38 -1.30 24.97
C VAL A 459 -20.48 -1.58 23.96
N ASP A 460 -21.11 -0.51 23.47
CA ASP A 460 -22.00 -0.59 22.32
C ASP A 460 -21.15 -0.69 21.05
N VAL A 461 -21.03 -1.91 20.52
CA VAL A 461 -20.29 -2.17 19.28
C VAL A 461 -20.93 -1.52 18.05
N PHE A 462 -22.22 -1.21 18.07
CA PHE A 462 -22.87 -0.51 16.96
C PHE A 462 -22.63 1.00 17.01
N MET A 463 -22.43 1.58 18.20
CA MET A 463 -21.86 2.93 18.32
C MET A 463 -20.45 2.98 17.72
N LEU A 464 -19.59 2.00 18.04
CA LEU A 464 -18.26 1.90 17.42
C LEU A 464 -18.34 1.73 15.90
N HIS A 465 -19.25 0.89 15.40
CA HIS A 465 -19.46 0.72 13.97
C HIS A 465 -19.82 2.03 13.28
N ARG A 466 -20.77 2.80 13.85
CA ARG A 466 -21.19 4.12 13.34
C ARG A 466 -20.03 5.12 13.35
N TYR A 467 -19.31 5.21 14.46
CA TYR A 467 -18.16 6.09 14.59
C TYR A 467 -17.05 5.77 13.57
N CYS A 468 -16.66 4.50 13.46
CA CYS A 468 -15.66 4.07 12.47
C CYS A 468 -16.16 4.29 11.03
N SER A 469 -17.44 4.05 10.78
CA SER A 469 -18.10 4.36 9.51
C SER A 469 -17.93 5.83 9.12
N GLU A 470 -18.24 6.76 10.02
CA GLU A 470 -18.09 8.20 9.78
C GLU A 470 -16.64 8.65 9.59
N ARG A 471 -15.71 8.10 10.40
CA ARG A 471 -14.30 8.52 10.38
C ARG A 471 -13.47 7.89 9.27
N MET A 472 -13.75 6.65 8.91
CA MET A 472 -12.87 5.84 8.04
C MET A 472 -13.37 5.77 6.60
N MET A 473 -14.64 6.09 6.31
CA MET A 473 -15.14 6.18 4.94
C MET A 473 -14.79 7.54 4.32
N ARG A 474 -13.97 7.53 3.26
CA ARG A 474 -13.49 8.75 2.57
C ARG A 474 -14.26 9.09 1.31
N VAL A 475 -15.33 8.34 1.07
CA VAL A 475 -16.22 8.53 -0.06
C VAL A 475 -17.39 9.37 0.44
N ASP A 476 -17.31 10.69 0.22
CA ASP A 476 -18.50 11.56 0.27
C ASP A 476 -19.56 10.91 -0.62
N ALA A 477 -20.78 10.70 -0.12
CA ALA A 477 -21.79 9.89 -0.80
C ALA A 477 -21.80 10.12 -2.32
N HIS A 478 -21.52 9.08 -3.08
CA HIS A 478 -21.75 9.14 -4.51
C HIS A 478 -23.25 9.27 -4.74
N ALA A 479 -23.65 10.18 -5.63
CA ALA A 479 -25.03 10.26 -6.10
C ALA A 479 -25.41 8.91 -6.71
N MET A 480 -26.18 8.12 -5.97
CA MET A 480 -26.76 6.89 -6.45
C MET A 480 -27.72 7.23 -7.57
N ARG A 481 -27.26 7.03 -8.80
CA ARG A 481 -28.14 7.07 -9.97
C ARG A 481 -28.90 5.76 -10.02
N PRO A 482 -30.14 5.74 -10.56
CA PRO A 482 -30.93 4.53 -10.63
C PRO A 482 -30.17 3.49 -11.45
N TYR A 483 -29.59 2.52 -10.76
CA TYR A 483 -29.06 1.32 -11.35
C TYR A 483 -30.22 0.33 -11.45
N THR A 484 -30.46 -0.22 -12.63
CA THR A 484 -31.40 -1.33 -12.79
C THR A 484 -30.88 -2.50 -11.98
N LEU A 485 -31.66 -2.94 -10.97
CA LEU A 485 -31.28 -4.04 -10.09
C LEU A 485 -30.81 -5.24 -10.92
N PRO A 486 -29.60 -5.78 -10.70
CA PRO A 486 -29.05 -6.90 -11.45
C PRO A 486 -29.64 -8.26 -11.03
N VAL A 487 -30.70 -8.21 -10.23
CA VAL A 487 -31.39 -9.35 -9.68
C VAL A 487 -32.76 -9.42 -10.34
N SER A 488 -33.13 -10.56 -10.93
CA SER A 488 -34.50 -10.76 -11.42
C SER A 488 -35.48 -10.54 -10.25
N PRO A 489 -36.47 -9.61 -10.38
CA PRO A 489 -37.41 -9.29 -9.30
C PRO A 489 -38.13 -10.50 -8.71
N GLU A 490 -38.41 -11.51 -9.55
CA GLU A 490 -39.08 -12.77 -9.20
C GLU A 490 -38.31 -13.65 -8.20
N SER A 491 -37.06 -13.31 -7.92
CA SER A 491 -36.14 -14.14 -7.17
C SER A 491 -35.94 -13.73 -5.70
N SER A 492 -36.45 -12.55 -5.35
CA SER A 492 -36.32 -11.90 -4.04
C SER A 492 -37.56 -12.14 -3.17
N LYS A 493 -37.38 -12.28 -1.85
CA LYS A 493 -38.48 -12.27 -0.88
C LYS A 493 -38.38 -10.98 -0.07
N SER A 494 -39.39 -10.12 -0.18
CA SER A 494 -39.53 -8.99 0.73
C SER A 494 -39.72 -9.49 2.18
N PRO A 495 -39.17 -8.78 3.18
CA PRO A 495 -39.38 -9.12 4.58
C PRO A 495 -40.87 -9.07 4.95
N GLU A 496 -41.29 -9.93 5.88
CA GLU A 496 -42.62 -9.82 6.47
C GLU A 496 -42.72 -8.53 7.32
N ALA A 497 -43.87 -7.87 7.31
CA ALA A 497 -44.07 -6.64 8.08
C ALA A 497 -43.80 -6.87 9.58
N GLY A 498 -42.90 -6.07 10.16
CA GLY A 498 -42.47 -6.20 11.57
C GLY A 498 -41.34 -7.22 11.82
N GLN A 499 -40.84 -7.91 10.79
CA GLN A 499 -39.67 -8.79 10.92
C GLN A 499 -38.41 -7.97 11.21
N LYS A 500 -37.67 -8.33 12.28
CA LYS A 500 -36.39 -7.69 12.60
C LYS A 500 -35.35 -8.06 11.54
N LEU A 501 -34.45 -7.13 11.19
CA LEU A 501 -33.32 -7.36 10.28
C LEU A 501 -32.60 -8.69 10.57
N LEU A 502 -32.36 -8.98 11.86
CA LEU A 502 -31.63 -10.16 12.32
C LEU A 502 -32.35 -11.49 12.05
N ASP A 503 -33.68 -11.49 12.08
CA ASP A 503 -34.53 -12.66 11.82
C ASP A 503 -34.73 -12.86 10.31
N TRP A 504 -34.83 -11.77 9.57
CA TRP A 504 -34.90 -11.76 8.11
C TRP A 504 -33.60 -12.28 7.48
N ILE A 505 -32.44 -11.78 7.92
CA ILE A 505 -31.12 -12.30 7.55
C ILE A 505 -30.92 -13.75 8.05
N GLY A 506 -31.63 -14.21 9.09
CA GLY A 506 -31.57 -15.60 9.55
C GLY A 506 -32.28 -16.63 8.65
N SER A 507 -33.11 -16.21 7.69
CA SER A 507 -33.96 -17.11 6.87
C SER A 507 -33.30 -17.59 5.57
N ASN A 508 -33.57 -18.81 5.08
CA ASN A 508 -32.96 -19.34 3.84
C ASN A 508 -33.51 -18.64 2.58
N ALA A 509 -32.88 -17.53 2.16
CA ALA A 509 -33.23 -16.79 0.94
C ALA A 509 -32.02 -16.68 -0.01
N GLY A 510 -32.30 -16.53 -1.31
CA GLY A 510 -31.30 -16.17 -2.33
C GLY A 510 -31.02 -14.67 -2.32
N ALA A 511 -30.85 -14.06 -3.50
CA ALA A 511 -30.66 -12.61 -3.64
C ALA A 511 -31.71 -11.81 -2.86
N ILE A 512 -31.23 -10.78 -2.17
CA ILE A 512 -32.02 -9.95 -1.28
C ILE A 512 -32.55 -8.75 -2.09
N ASP A 513 -33.81 -8.37 -1.87
CA ASP A 513 -34.32 -7.11 -2.41
C ASP A 513 -33.53 -5.92 -1.83
N ALA A 514 -32.90 -5.13 -2.70
CA ALA A 514 -31.98 -4.08 -2.27
C ALA A 514 -32.70 -2.96 -1.52
N GLU A 515 -33.95 -2.65 -1.87
CA GLU A 515 -34.75 -1.63 -1.19
C GLU A 515 -35.12 -2.10 0.22
N ALA A 516 -35.61 -3.34 0.37
CA ALA A 516 -35.81 -3.93 1.68
C ALA A 516 -34.52 -4.02 2.53
N ALA A 517 -33.38 -4.37 1.90
CA ALA A 517 -32.09 -4.36 2.60
C ALA A 517 -31.70 -2.96 3.07
N ASN A 518 -31.93 -1.96 2.22
CA ASN A 518 -31.69 -0.56 2.53
C ASN A 518 -32.48 -0.14 3.77
N GLU A 519 -33.80 -0.33 3.75
CA GLU A 519 -34.68 -0.01 4.89
C GLU A 519 -34.21 -0.70 6.17
N LYS A 520 -33.98 -2.02 6.11
CA LYS A 520 -33.63 -2.82 7.29
C LYS A 520 -32.26 -2.45 7.87
N LEU A 521 -31.29 -2.08 7.03
CA LEU A 521 -29.97 -1.66 7.50
C LEU A 521 -29.97 -0.23 8.07
N HIS A 522 -30.82 0.67 7.57
CA HIS A 522 -31.05 1.98 8.21
C HIS A 522 -31.82 1.84 9.53
N GLU A 523 -32.84 0.99 9.60
CA GLU A 523 -33.56 0.67 10.85
C GLU A 523 -32.62 0.16 11.95
N ALA A 524 -31.55 -0.54 11.56
CA ALA A 524 -30.52 -1.05 12.45
C ALA A 524 -29.34 -0.08 12.68
N GLU A 525 -29.41 1.13 12.12
CA GLU A 525 -28.37 2.17 12.19
C GLU A 525 -26.99 1.68 11.74
N LEU A 526 -26.95 0.75 10.78
CA LEU A 526 -25.71 0.23 10.20
C LEU A 526 -25.22 1.09 9.04
N LEU A 527 -26.10 1.84 8.38
CA LEU A 527 -25.79 2.76 7.29
C LEU A 527 -25.82 4.20 7.78
N GLN A 528 -24.99 5.06 7.17
CA GLN A 528 -25.12 6.52 7.34
C GLN A 528 -26.41 7.02 6.68
N ASP A 529 -26.91 8.20 7.08
CA ASP A 529 -28.18 8.76 6.59
C ASP A 529 -28.23 8.92 5.05
N ASP A 530 -27.10 9.22 4.43
CA ASP A 530 -26.92 9.40 2.98
C ASP A 530 -26.36 8.14 2.27
N GLU A 531 -26.12 7.07 3.02
CA GLU A 531 -25.64 5.80 2.48
C GLU A 531 -26.82 4.95 1.99
N LYS A 532 -26.73 4.38 0.79
CA LYS A 532 -27.80 3.57 0.20
C LYS A 532 -27.27 2.24 -0.34
N VAL A 533 -28.02 1.17 -0.10
CA VAL A 533 -27.76 -0.15 -0.67
C VAL A 533 -28.12 -0.15 -2.16
N ALA A 534 -27.16 -0.54 -2.98
CA ALA A 534 -27.38 -0.79 -4.40
C ALA A 534 -27.70 -2.26 -4.64
N LEU A 535 -26.84 -3.15 -4.12
CA LEU A 535 -26.89 -4.59 -4.34
C LEU A 535 -26.83 -5.32 -3.00
N ALA A 536 -27.57 -6.42 -2.88
CA ALA A 536 -27.59 -7.24 -1.68
C ALA A 536 -27.62 -8.73 -2.05
N PHE A 537 -26.60 -9.45 -1.61
CA PHE A 537 -26.42 -10.87 -1.88
C PHE A 537 -26.39 -11.65 -0.57
N LYS A 538 -26.90 -12.88 -0.63
CA LYS A 538 -26.94 -13.78 0.52
C LYS A 538 -26.59 -15.19 0.11
N THR A 539 -25.68 -15.78 0.87
CA THR A 539 -25.29 -17.17 0.71
C THR A 539 -25.24 -17.86 2.05
N GLY A 540 -26.15 -18.81 2.25
CA GLY A 540 -26.36 -19.42 3.56
C GLY A 540 -26.80 -18.37 4.58
N ARG A 541 -25.96 -18.13 5.60
CA ARG A 541 -26.21 -17.16 6.68
C ARG A 541 -25.45 -15.85 6.48
N ASP A 542 -24.55 -15.80 5.50
CA ASP A 542 -23.68 -14.65 5.26
C ASP A 542 -24.32 -13.76 4.20
N SER A 543 -24.08 -12.46 4.31
CA SER A 543 -24.66 -11.45 3.43
C SER A 543 -23.61 -10.44 2.99
N LEU A 544 -23.63 -10.06 1.71
CA LEU A 544 -22.80 -9.01 1.14
C LEU A 544 -23.70 -7.89 0.63
N PHE A 545 -23.55 -6.71 1.19
CA PHE A 545 -24.23 -5.50 0.76
C PHE A 545 -23.23 -4.57 0.06
N MET A 546 -23.55 -4.15 -1.16
CA MET A 546 -22.78 -3.16 -1.89
C MET A 546 -23.55 -1.83 -1.84
N THR A 547 -22.99 -0.83 -1.18
CA THR A 547 -23.60 0.49 -0.99
C THR A 547 -22.94 1.53 -1.89
N ASN A 548 -23.38 2.78 -1.84
CA ASN A 548 -22.69 3.90 -2.49
C ASN A 548 -21.39 4.35 -1.80
N LYS A 549 -21.04 3.78 -0.64
CA LYS A 549 -19.82 4.12 0.12
C LYS A 549 -18.87 2.95 0.31
N ARG A 550 -19.38 1.72 0.46
CA ARG A 550 -18.58 0.54 0.83
C ARG A 550 -19.21 -0.79 0.41
N LEU A 551 -18.41 -1.82 0.59
CA LEU A 551 -18.86 -3.19 0.80
C LEU A 551 -19.10 -3.38 2.30
N LEU A 552 -20.28 -3.89 2.67
CA LEU A 552 -20.62 -4.31 4.02
C LEU A 552 -20.85 -5.82 4.00
N VAL A 553 -19.96 -6.56 4.63
CA VAL A 553 -20.02 -8.02 4.75
C VAL A 553 -20.55 -8.36 6.13
N LEU A 554 -21.58 -9.20 6.16
CA LEU A 554 -22.17 -9.74 7.36
C LEU A 554 -21.95 -11.24 7.42
N ASP A 555 -21.10 -11.68 8.35
CA ASP A 555 -20.72 -13.08 8.50
C ASP A 555 -21.27 -13.64 9.83
N VAL A 556 -22.02 -14.73 9.76
CA VAL A 556 -22.67 -15.34 10.93
C VAL A 556 -21.86 -16.55 11.40
N LYS A 557 -21.14 -16.37 12.50
CA LYS A 557 -20.25 -17.39 13.08
C LYS A 557 -20.94 -18.30 14.10
N GLY A 558 -20.41 -19.53 14.19
CA GLY A 558 -20.80 -20.54 15.18
C GLY A 558 -22.17 -21.20 14.94
N ILE A 559 -22.47 -22.22 15.73
CA ILE A 559 -23.71 -23.03 15.61
C ILE A 559 -24.94 -22.21 16.02
N SER A 560 -24.81 -21.36 17.05
CA SER A 560 -25.91 -20.54 17.56
C SER A 560 -26.24 -19.30 16.72
N GLY A 561 -25.35 -18.89 15.81
CA GLY A 561 -25.51 -17.69 14.97
C GLY A 561 -25.57 -16.35 15.73
N LYS A 562 -25.17 -16.34 17.01
CA LYS A 562 -25.17 -15.14 17.87
C LYS A 562 -23.94 -14.26 17.68
N ARG A 563 -22.82 -14.87 17.28
CA ARG A 563 -21.59 -14.15 16.95
C ARG A 563 -21.67 -13.73 15.49
N ARG A 564 -21.60 -12.43 15.23
CA ARG A 564 -21.78 -11.87 13.90
C ARG A 564 -20.73 -10.79 13.66
N ASP A 565 -20.12 -10.83 12.49
CA ASP A 565 -19.09 -9.87 12.07
C ASP A 565 -19.68 -8.92 11.04
N TYR A 566 -19.54 -7.62 11.30
CA TYR A 566 -19.99 -6.53 10.43
C TYR A 566 -18.75 -5.85 9.87
N MET A 567 -18.21 -6.37 8.76
CA MET A 567 -16.99 -5.87 8.13
C MET A 567 -17.33 -4.84 7.06
N SER A 568 -16.64 -3.70 7.12
CA SER A 568 -16.80 -2.58 6.21
C SER A 568 -15.51 -2.33 5.43
N VAL A 569 -15.61 -2.37 4.09
CA VAL A 569 -14.52 -2.06 3.17
C VAL A 569 -14.94 -0.91 2.26
N PRO A 570 -14.41 0.31 2.47
CA PRO A 570 -14.67 1.46 1.60
C PRO A 570 -14.25 1.20 0.15
N TRP A 571 -14.97 1.77 -0.82
CA TRP A 571 -14.67 1.55 -2.25
C TRP A 571 -13.27 2.01 -2.66
N ASP A 572 -12.75 3.07 -2.05
CA ASP A 572 -11.39 3.59 -2.32
C ASP A 572 -10.28 2.67 -1.81
N MET A 573 -10.62 1.68 -0.98
CA MET A 573 -9.71 0.64 -0.51
C MET A 573 -9.64 -0.56 -1.44
N VAL A 574 -10.58 -0.74 -2.37
CA VAL A 574 -10.52 -1.85 -3.33
C VAL A 574 -9.37 -1.65 -4.31
N ARG A 575 -8.63 -2.73 -4.58
CA ARG A 575 -7.46 -2.78 -5.47
C ARG A 575 -7.71 -3.62 -6.70
N VAL A 576 -8.29 -4.80 -6.52
CA VAL A 576 -8.59 -5.76 -7.59
C VAL A 576 -9.96 -6.38 -7.32
N TRP A 577 -10.70 -6.76 -8.36
CA TRP A 577 -11.89 -7.57 -8.21
C TRP A 577 -12.00 -8.59 -9.33
N ALA A 578 -12.63 -9.72 -9.04
CA ALA A 578 -12.99 -10.73 -10.01
C ALA A 578 -14.44 -11.15 -9.83
N VAL A 579 -15.10 -11.44 -10.95
CA VAL A 579 -16.39 -12.14 -10.97
C VAL A 579 -16.23 -13.43 -11.77
N GLU A 580 -16.83 -14.51 -11.30
CA GLU A 580 -16.75 -15.82 -11.93
C GLU A 580 -18.14 -16.37 -12.25
N SER A 581 -18.35 -16.79 -13.49
CA SER A 581 -19.58 -17.45 -13.92
C SER A 581 -19.63 -18.88 -13.39
N ALA A 582 -20.80 -19.36 -12.99
CA ALA A 582 -20.95 -20.75 -12.58
C ALA A 582 -20.61 -21.76 -13.70
N GLY A 583 -20.00 -22.88 -13.31
CA GLY A 583 -19.75 -24.02 -14.20
C GLY A 583 -21.01 -24.85 -14.50
N LYS A 584 -20.88 -25.90 -15.34
CA LYS A 584 -22.01 -26.81 -15.65
C LYS A 584 -22.44 -27.67 -14.46
N PHE A 585 -21.52 -27.91 -13.51
CA PHE A 585 -21.73 -28.77 -12.34
C PHE A 585 -21.60 -28.00 -11.01
N ASP A 586 -20.80 -26.93 -10.97
CA ASP A 586 -20.83 -25.96 -9.87
C ASP A 586 -22.06 -25.08 -9.98
N ARG A 587 -22.79 -24.94 -8.88
CA ARG A 587 -24.06 -24.22 -8.81
C ARG A 587 -23.91 -22.77 -8.38
N ASP A 588 -22.68 -22.31 -8.20
CA ASP A 588 -22.39 -21.02 -7.60
C ASP A 588 -21.49 -20.18 -8.53
N MET A 589 -21.87 -18.92 -8.71
CA MET A 589 -21.04 -17.82 -9.20
C MET A 589 -20.23 -17.26 -8.03
N GLU A 590 -19.14 -16.56 -8.30
CA GLU A 590 -18.25 -16.08 -7.23
C GLU A 590 -17.87 -14.62 -7.46
N VAL A 591 -17.79 -13.84 -6.39
CA VAL A 591 -17.23 -12.49 -6.39
C VAL A 591 -16.06 -12.45 -5.42
N LYS A 592 -14.88 -12.10 -5.96
CA LYS A 592 -13.66 -11.89 -5.19
C LYS A 592 -13.27 -10.43 -5.24
N ILE A 593 -12.98 -9.84 -4.09
CA ILE A 593 -12.58 -8.43 -3.99
C ILE A 593 -11.36 -8.34 -3.07
N TRP A 594 -10.23 -7.91 -3.64
CA TRP A 594 -9.02 -7.60 -2.89
C TRP A 594 -9.01 -6.12 -2.54
N PHE A 595 -8.82 -5.84 -1.27
CA PHE A 595 -8.68 -4.48 -0.77
C PHE A 595 -7.26 -4.25 -0.25
N LYS A 596 -6.93 -2.98 -0.03
CA LYS A 596 -5.63 -2.57 0.46
C LYS A 596 -5.37 -3.17 1.85
N GLY A 597 -4.32 -3.96 2.01
CA GLY A 597 -3.94 -4.51 3.31
C GLY A 597 -3.04 -5.72 3.15
N PHE A 598 -2.28 -6.04 4.20
CA PHE A 598 -1.29 -7.12 4.15
C PHE A 598 -1.76 -8.42 4.80
N TRP A 599 -2.89 -8.36 5.50
CA TRP A 599 -3.49 -9.45 6.27
C TRP A 599 -4.95 -9.66 5.87
N GLU A 600 -5.34 -10.90 5.53
CA GLU A 600 -6.73 -11.30 5.20
C GLU A 600 -7.48 -10.27 4.33
N ASN A 601 -6.85 -9.77 3.28
CA ASN A 601 -7.34 -8.64 2.49
C ASN A 601 -8.27 -9.01 1.33
N LEU A 602 -8.95 -10.15 1.43
CA LEU A 602 -9.82 -10.71 0.40
C LEU A 602 -11.23 -10.92 0.95
N ILE A 603 -12.23 -10.35 0.27
CA ILE A 603 -13.63 -10.75 0.39
C ILE A 603 -13.90 -11.78 -0.69
N ASP A 604 -14.34 -12.98 -0.29
CA ASP A 604 -14.67 -14.08 -1.18
C ASP A 604 -16.12 -14.51 -0.93
N GLN A 605 -17.00 -14.26 -1.91
CA GLN A 605 -18.43 -14.44 -1.75
C GLN A 605 -19.02 -15.27 -2.89
N ASP A 606 -19.49 -16.47 -2.54
CA ASP A 606 -20.31 -17.31 -3.42
C ASP A 606 -21.71 -16.69 -3.62
N MET A 607 -22.32 -16.94 -4.78
CA MET A 607 -23.67 -16.52 -5.17
C MET A 607 -24.37 -17.61 -5.98
N LYS A 608 -25.64 -17.88 -5.71
CA LYS A 608 -26.37 -18.93 -6.43
C LYS A 608 -26.63 -18.58 -7.90
N VAL A 609 -26.46 -19.55 -8.81
CA VAL A 609 -26.79 -19.38 -10.24
C VAL A 609 -28.19 -18.80 -10.46
N GLY A 610 -28.28 -17.83 -11.37
CA GLY A 610 -29.56 -17.23 -11.79
C GLY A 610 -30.19 -16.30 -10.76
N LYS A 611 -29.50 -16.04 -9.64
CA LYS A 611 -29.89 -15.05 -8.63
C LYS A 611 -29.03 -13.79 -8.70
N ALA A 612 -27.96 -13.78 -9.49
CA ALA A 612 -27.07 -12.65 -9.68
C ALA A 612 -26.65 -12.53 -11.16
N ASP A 613 -26.43 -11.30 -11.62
CA ASP A 613 -25.78 -10.99 -12.90
C ASP A 613 -24.34 -10.50 -12.63
N ILE A 614 -23.37 -11.34 -12.99
CA ILE A 614 -21.94 -11.07 -12.78
C ILE A 614 -21.44 -9.83 -13.55
N PHE A 615 -21.99 -9.55 -14.73
CA PHE A 615 -21.56 -8.39 -15.54
C PHE A 615 -22.12 -7.09 -14.97
N ALA A 616 -23.32 -7.18 -14.41
CA ALA A 616 -23.92 -6.06 -13.73
C ALA A 616 -23.15 -5.72 -12.43
N ILE A 617 -22.79 -6.73 -11.63
CA ILE A 617 -21.88 -6.55 -10.48
C ILE A 617 -20.55 -5.95 -10.92
N GLN A 618 -19.94 -6.49 -11.99
CA GLN A 618 -18.67 -6.00 -12.50
C GLN A 618 -18.75 -4.55 -12.96
N THR A 619 -19.83 -4.17 -13.65
CA THR A 619 -20.10 -2.79 -14.08
C THR A 619 -20.29 -1.86 -12.89
N PHE A 620 -21.06 -2.30 -11.89
CA PHE A 620 -21.30 -1.57 -10.65
C PHE A 620 -19.99 -1.27 -9.93
N ILE A 621 -19.16 -2.29 -9.67
CA ILE A 621 -17.85 -2.12 -9.02
C ILE A 621 -16.95 -1.20 -9.86
N SER A 622 -16.95 -1.34 -11.19
CA SER A 622 -16.18 -0.48 -12.10
C SER A 622 -16.53 1.00 -11.94
N HIS A 623 -17.79 1.33 -11.70
CA HIS A 623 -18.24 2.71 -11.52
C HIS A 623 -17.56 3.40 -10.33
N PHE A 624 -17.37 2.68 -9.22
CA PHE A 624 -16.73 3.22 -8.01
C PHE A 624 -15.20 3.25 -8.11
N ILE A 625 -14.60 2.26 -8.78
CA ILE A 625 -13.14 2.08 -8.72
C ILE A 625 -12.40 2.80 -9.85
N ILE A 626 -12.84 2.66 -11.11
CA ILE A 626 -12.05 3.10 -12.28
C ILE A 626 -12.46 4.46 -12.87
N GLY A 627 -13.54 5.09 -12.37
CA GLY A 627 -13.88 6.49 -12.69
C GLY A 627 -14.16 6.76 -14.18
N SER A 628 -14.11 8.02 -14.62
CA SER A 628 -14.09 8.40 -16.05
C SER A 628 -12.68 8.30 -16.66
N ALA A 629 -12.57 8.29 -18.00
CA ALA A 629 -11.31 8.05 -18.73
C ALA A 629 -10.15 9.04 -18.44
N ASP A 630 -10.43 10.12 -17.72
CA ASP A 630 -9.51 11.20 -17.35
C ASP A 630 -9.14 11.21 -15.86
N ASN A 631 -9.18 10.05 -15.18
CA ASN A 631 -8.84 9.88 -13.76
C ASN A 631 -9.74 10.64 -12.76
N ARG A 632 -10.90 11.18 -13.17
CA ARG A 632 -11.91 11.72 -12.22
C ARG A 632 -12.73 10.59 -11.59
N LYS A 633 -13.16 10.79 -10.33
CA LYS A 633 -14.07 9.87 -9.63
C LYS A 633 -15.44 9.86 -10.31
N ALA A 634 -15.96 8.65 -10.56
CA ALA A 634 -17.27 8.31 -11.14
C ALA A 634 -17.61 8.96 -12.51
N LEU A 635 -18.39 8.25 -13.33
CA LEU A 635 -18.96 8.83 -14.54
C LEU A 635 -19.99 9.91 -14.17
N SER A 636 -19.94 11.06 -14.84
CA SER A 636 -20.94 12.13 -14.69
C SER A 636 -22.31 11.78 -15.31
N ILE A 637 -22.44 10.61 -15.94
CA ILE A 637 -23.65 10.11 -16.62
C ILE A 637 -23.85 8.63 -16.24
N ALA A 638 -25.08 8.25 -15.89
CA ALA A 638 -25.43 6.85 -15.62
C ALA A 638 -25.33 6.04 -16.91
N GLN A 639 -24.75 4.84 -16.84
CA GLN A 639 -24.91 3.83 -17.88
C GLN A 639 -26.12 2.99 -17.53
N SER A 640 -27.11 2.95 -18.43
CA SER A 640 -28.19 1.97 -18.35
C SER A 640 -27.61 0.57 -18.58
N PHE A 641 -28.03 -0.40 -17.78
CA PHE A 641 -27.64 -1.79 -17.95
C PHE A 641 -28.82 -2.58 -18.52
N ASP A 642 -28.61 -3.17 -19.69
CA ASP A 642 -29.49 -4.21 -20.22
C ASP A 642 -28.88 -5.58 -19.91
N SER A 643 -29.69 -6.51 -19.39
CA SER A 643 -29.22 -7.86 -19.05
C SER A 643 -28.57 -8.54 -20.25
N THR A 644 -27.42 -9.19 -20.03
CA THR A 644 -26.70 -9.86 -21.12
C THR A 644 -27.52 -11.03 -21.67
N PRO A 645 -27.78 -11.11 -22.99
CA PRO A 645 -28.53 -12.22 -23.59
C PRO A 645 -27.86 -13.58 -23.33
N PRO A 646 -28.64 -14.65 -23.05
CA PRO A 646 -28.10 -16.00 -22.90
C PRO A 646 -27.26 -16.43 -24.11
N GLY A 647 -26.04 -16.94 -23.86
CA GLY A 647 -25.14 -17.42 -24.91
C GLY A 647 -24.29 -16.35 -25.60
N ALA A 648 -24.41 -15.07 -25.24
CA ALA A 648 -23.51 -14.00 -25.73
C ALA A 648 -22.03 -14.35 -25.48
N MET A 649 -21.73 -14.95 -24.33
CA MET A 649 -20.37 -15.39 -23.99
C MET A 649 -19.86 -16.51 -24.88
N THR A 650 -20.67 -17.52 -25.17
CA THR A 650 -20.26 -18.61 -26.07
C THR A 650 -19.90 -18.10 -27.47
N LYS A 651 -20.57 -17.04 -27.94
CA LYS A 651 -20.22 -16.35 -29.19
C LYS A 651 -18.92 -15.54 -29.07
N PHE A 652 -18.67 -14.88 -27.93
CA PHE A 652 -17.41 -14.17 -27.67
C PHE A 652 -16.19 -15.11 -27.62
N PHE A 653 -16.30 -16.29 -27.01
CA PHE A 653 -15.18 -17.25 -26.94
C PHE A 653 -14.93 -18.01 -28.25
N ASN A 654 -15.88 -17.97 -29.21
CA ASN A 654 -15.73 -18.59 -30.53
C ASN A 654 -14.86 -17.78 -31.53
N TYR A 655 -14.33 -16.62 -31.14
CA TYR A 655 -13.32 -15.93 -31.95
C TYR A 655 -12.04 -16.78 -31.99
N GLY A 656 -11.54 -17.07 -33.21
CA GLY A 656 -10.46 -18.03 -33.52
C GLY A 656 -9.08 -17.78 -32.88
N ASP A 657 -8.04 -18.38 -33.46
CA ASP A 657 -6.71 -18.64 -32.88
C ASP A 657 -5.95 -17.43 -32.28
N MET A 658 -4.85 -17.74 -31.57
CA MET A 658 -4.01 -16.87 -30.72
C MET A 658 -3.35 -15.71 -31.47
N GLU A 659 -4.09 -14.63 -31.72
CA GLU A 659 -3.62 -13.40 -32.36
C GLU A 659 -4.16 -12.14 -31.67
N MET A 660 -3.46 -11.01 -31.85
CA MET A 660 -3.94 -9.68 -31.47
C MET A 660 -5.28 -9.40 -32.16
N LYS A 661 -6.30 -9.06 -31.38
CA LYS A 661 -7.65 -8.82 -31.89
C LYS A 661 -7.87 -7.33 -32.16
N ASP A 662 -8.77 -7.03 -33.10
CA ASP A 662 -9.17 -5.65 -33.40
C ASP A 662 -9.77 -5.00 -32.13
N ALA A 663 -9.01 -4.07 -31.57
CA ALA A 663 -9.35 -3.37 -30.34
C ALA A 663 -10.62 -2.51 -30.49
N ALA A 664 -10.88 -1.93 -31.67
CA ALA A 664 -12.06 -1.11 -31.93
C ALA A 664 -13.33 -1.97 -32.05
N ALA A 665 -13.23 -3.09 -32.76
CA ALA A 665 -14.32 -4.07 -32.86
C ALA A 665 -14.68 -4.64 -31.48
N LEU A 666 -13.68 -5.07 -30.71
CA LEU A 666 -13.89 -5.58 -29.34
C LEU A 666 -14.42 -4.51 -28.39
N THR A 667 -13.98 -3.26 -28.52
CA THR A 667 -14.52 -2.14 -27.73
C THR A 667 -16.02 -1.99 -27.99
N SER A 668 -16.43 -1.99 -29.26
CA SER A 668 -17.85 -1.86 -29.63
C SER A 668 -18.68 -3.04 -29.13
N GLN A 669 -18.12 -4.25 -29.19
CA GLN A 669 -18.78 -5.46 -28.70
C GLN A 669 -18.90 -5.47 -27.17
N LEU A 670 -17.83 -5.19 -26.42
CA LEU A 670 -17.80 -5.28 -24.96
C LEU A 670 -18.44 -4.06 -24.25
N ARG A 671 -18.83 -3.03 -25.00
CA ARG A 671 -19.73 -1.97 -24.53
C ARG A 671 -21.22 -2.31 -24.71
N SER A 672 -21.53 -3.36 -25.47
CA SER A 672 -22.91 -3.71 -25.84
C SER A 672 -23.36 -5.06 -25.31
N SER A 673 -22.63 -6.15 -25.58
CA SER A 673 -23.02 -7.50 -25.12
C SER A 673 -21.85 -8.50 -25.14
N PRO A 674 -21.34 -8.94 -23.98
CA PRO A 674 -21.70 -8.46 -22.62
C PRO A 674 -21.25 -7.00 -22.40
N ILE A 675 -21.93 -6.29 -21.49
CA ILE A 675 -21.48 -4.97 -21.03
C ILE A 675 -20.37 -5.19 -19.99
N LEU A 676 -19.13 -5.22 -20.47
CA LEU A 676 -17.93 -5.36 -19.65
C LEU A 676 -17.18 -4.02 -19.51
N LEU A 677 -17.21 -3.19 -20.56
CA LEU A 677 -16.56 -1.89 -20.61
C LEU A 677 -17.54 -0.76 -20.37
N GLN A 678 -17.06 0.30 -19.71
CA GLN A 678 -17.79 1.56 -19.65
C GLN A 678 -17.89 2.21 -21.05
N SER A 679 -18.94 3.02 -21.27
CA SER A 679 -19.18 3.79 -22.50
C SER A 679 -18.03 4.70 -22.93
N ASP A 680 -17.19 5.15 -22.01
CA ASP A 680 -15.98 5.96 -22.25
C ASP A 680 -14.67 5.15 -22.11
N GLU A 681 -14.75 3.84 -21.84
CA GLU A 681 -13.60 2.93 -21.72
C GLU A 681 -13.36 2.22 -23.06
N SER A 682 -12.17 2.32 -23.63
CA SER A 682 -11.81 1.68 -24.90
C SER A 682 -10.64 0.74 -24.72
N ILE A 683 -10.60 -0.32 -25.52
CA ILE A 683 -9.48 -1.26 -25.57
C ILE A 683 -8.36 -0.62 -26.40
N GLU A 684 -7.15 -0.65 -25.86
CA GLU A 684 -5.93 -0.24 -26.56
C GLU A 684 -5.16 -1.46 -27.07
N ALA A 685 -5.27 -2.59 -26.37
CA ALA A 685 -4.75 -3.86 -26.86
C ALA A 685 -5.56 -5.06 -26.34
N ALA A 686 -5.69 -6.09 -27.17
CA ALA A 686 -6.38 -7.33 -26.84
C ALA A 686 -5.60 -8.54 -27.34
N PHE A 687 -5.34 -9.50 -26.46
CA PHE A 687 -4.57 -10.69 -26.72
C PHE A 687 -5.35 -11.94 -26.31
N LYS A 688 -5.16 -13.02 -27.06
CA LYS A 688 -5.71 -14.33 -26.73
C LYS A 688 -4.55 -15.31 -26.51
N GLY A 689 -4.41 -15.79 -25.27
CA GLY A 689 -3.46 -16.84 -24.88
C GLY A 689 -4.20 -18.16 -24.66
N GLY A 690 -4.19 -19.05 -25.65
CA GLY A 690 -4.93 -20.32 -25.55
C GLY A 690 -6.44 -20.09 -25.40
N ARG A 691 -7.00 -20.43 -24.22
CA ARG A 691 -8.43 -20.22 -23.87
C ARG A 691 -8.70 -18.91 -23.13
N ASP A 692 -7.66 -18.14 -22.82
CA ASP A 692 -7.74 -16.98 -21.96
C ASP A 692 -7.57 -15.69 -22.79
N PHE A 693 -8.21 -14.61 -22.36
CA PHE A 693 -8.10 -13.30 -22.98
C PHE A 693 -7.49 -12.29 -22.01
N PHE A 694 -6.67 -11.41 -22.58
CA PHE A 694 -6.04 -10.32 -21.88
C PHE A 694 -6.36 -9.02 -22.60
N LEU A 695 -6.96 -8.06 -21.90
CA LEU A 695 -7.35 -6.77 -22.44
C LEU A 695 -6.62 -5.66 -21.69
N VAL A 696 -5.93 -4.78 -22.41
CA VAL A 696 -5.47 -3.48 -21.90
C VAL A 696 -6.44 -2.43 -22.39
N THR A 697 -7.13 -1.78 -21.46
CA THR A 697 -8.06 -0.69 -21.75
C THR A 697 -7.46 0.65 -21.34
N THR A 698 -8.15 1.73 -21.67
CA THR A 698 -7.79 3.08 -21.23
C THR A 698 -7.78 3.25 -19.71
N LYS A 699 -8.39 2.35 -18.92
CA LYS A 699 -8.59 2.48 -17.46
C LYS A 699 -8.03 1.33 -16.62
N ARG A 700 -8.01 0.11 -17.16
CA ARG A 700 -7.65 -1.13 -16.44
C ARG A 700 -7.13 -2.21 -17.39
N ILE A 701 -6.48 -3.19 -16.80
CA ILE A 701 -6.22 -4.48 -17.40
C ILE A 701 -7.36 -5.43 -17.00
N ILE A 702 -7.85 -6.22 -17.95
CA ILE A 702 -8.86 -7.26 -17.71
C ILE A 702 -8.29 -8.61 -18.14
N THR A 703 -8.23 -9.57 -17.21
CA THR A 703 -7.94 -10.96 -17.53
C THR A 703 -9.23 -11.76 -17.54
N ILE A 704 -9.40 -12.60 -18.55
CA ILE A 704 -10.58 -13.43 -18.74
C ILE A 704 -10.10 -14.87 -18.86
N ASN A 705 -10.22 -15.61 -17.77
CA ASN A 705 -9.62 -16.93 -17.62
C ASN A 705 -10.68 -18.03 -17.64
N THR A 706 -10.49 -19.03 -18.48
CA THR A 706 -11.37 -20.20 -18.59
C THR A 706 -10.94 -21.30 -17.60
N LYS A 707 -11.73 -21.53 -16.54
CA LYS A 707 -11.43 -22.49 -15.46
C LYS A 707 -12.01 -23.89 -15.72
N GLY A 708 -11.29 -24.91 -15.19
CA GLY A 708 -11.68 -26.33 -15.19
C GLY A 708 -11.27 -27.14 -16.43
N ILE A 709 -11.19 -28.47 -16.28
CA ILE A 709 -10.84 -29.42 -17.36
C ILE A 709 -11.85 -29.34 -18.52
N SER A 710 -13.12 -29.04 -18.21
CA SER A 710 -14.17 -28.85 -19.23
C SER A 710 -14.23 -27.44 -19.85
N GLY A 711 -13.54 -26.45 -19.27
CA GLY A 711 -13.50 -25.06 -19.72
C GLY A 711 -14.82 -24.30 -19.66
N LYS A 712 -15.62 -24.49 -18.60
CA LYS A 712 -17.02 -24.02 -18.53
C LYS A 712 -17.30 -22.96 -17.47
N SER A 713 -16.35 -22.70 -16.57
CA SER A 713 -16.39 -21.53 -15.69
C SER A 713 -15.44 -20.47 -16.25
N ILE A 714 -15.80 -19.20 -16.15
CA ILE A 714 -15.04 -18.08 -16.72
C ILE A 714 -14.93 -16.99 -15.66
N ARG A 715 -13.69 -16.65 -15.33
CA ARG A 715 -13.35 -15.61 -14.37
C ARG A 715 -12.91 -14.34 -15.09
N TYR A 716 -13.53 -13.22 -14.78
CA TYR A 716 -13.17 -11.89 -15.26
C TYR A 716 -12.53 -11.13 -14.13
N THR A 717 -11.22 -10.92 -14.16
CA THR A 717 -10.49 -10.14 -13.16
C THR A 717 -10.15 -8.78 -13.72
N SER A 718 -10.40 -7.72 -12.96
CA SER A 718 -10.13 -6.33 -13.33
C SER A 718 -9.06 -5.70 -12.44
N TYR A 719 -8.03 -5.15 -13.07
CA TYR A 719 -6.88 -4.51 -12.44
C TYR A 719 -6.77 -3.04 -12.90
N PRO A 720 -7.19 -2.06 -12.07
CA PRO A 720 -7.08 -0.64 -12.40
C PRO A 720 -5.63 -0.21 -12.70
N LEU A 721 -5.42 0.51 -13.81
CA LEU A 721 -4.09 0.99 -14.20
C LEU A 721 -3.49 1.95 -13.19
N LYS A 722 -4.32 2.72 -12.45
CA LYS A 722 -3.87 3.61 -11.37
C LYS A 722 -3.14 2.89 -10.22
N TYR A 723 -3.28 1.57 -10.12
CA TYR A 723 -2.59 0.76 -9.11
C TYR A 723 -1.39 0.00 -9.68
N SER A 724 -1.19 -0.03 -10.99
CA SER A 724 0.01 -0.55 -11.63
C SER A 724 1.22 0.30 -11.26
N LYS A 725 2.35 -0.35 -10.92
CA LYS A 725 3.56 0.31 -10.41
C LYS A 725 4.73 0.20 -11.35
N ALA A 726 4.89 -0.95 -11.96
CA ALA A 726 5.92 -1.20 -12.95
C ALA A 726 5.50 -2.32 -13.89
N PHE A 727 6.33 -2.63 -14.87
CA PHE A 727 6.08 -3.76 -15.75
C PHE A 727 7.38 -4.34 -16.30
N MET A 728 7.30 -5.57 -16.77
CA MET A 728 8.36 -6.31 -17.42
C MET A 728 7.83 -6.88 -18.73
N VAL A 729 8.67 -6.85 -19.77
CA VAL A 729 8.46 -7.62 -21.00
C VAL A 729 9.63 -8.54 -21.23
N GLU A 730 9.39 -9.74 -21.74
CA GLU A 730 10.41 -10.74 -21.98
C GLU A 730 10.23 -11.37 -23.36
N THR A 731 11.30 -11.42 -24.14
CA THR A 731 11.28 -11.94 -25.51
C THR A 731 11.22 -13.47 -25.53
N ALA A 732 10.64 -14.06 -26.57
CA ALA A 732 10.62 -15.51 -26.75
C ALA A 732 12.04 -16.13 -26.78
N GLY A 733 12.18 -17.33 -26.21
CA GLY A 733 13.42 -18.11 -26.21
C GLY A 733 13.58 -19.03 -27.43
N SER A 734 14.51 -19.99 -27.33
CA SER A 734 14.77 -20.97 -28.42
C SER A 734 13.78 -22.15 -28.43
N PHE A 735 13.19 -22.48 -27.28
CA PHE A 735 12.29 -23.63 -27.07
C PHE A 735 10.80 -23.24 -27.24
N MET A 736 9.86 -24.01 -26.68
CA MET A 736 8.41 -23.83 -26.86
C MET A 736 7.82 -22.58 -26.19
N ASP A 737 8.60 -21.89 -25.35
CA ASP A 737 8.14 -20.70 -24.59
C ASP A 737 7.95 -19.48 -25.49
N GLY A 738 6.80 -18.82 -25.34
CA GLY A 738 6.47 -17.56 -25.99
C GLY A 738 7.09 -16.33 -25.31
N PRO A 739 6.87 -15.13 -25.85
CA PRO A 739 7.15 -13.90 -25.12
C PRO A 739 6.20 -13.75 -23.92
N GLU A 740 6.65 -13.09 -22.86
CA GLU A 740 5.88 -12.91 -21.62
C GLU A 740 5.87 -11.43 -21.25
N PHE A 741 4.80 -10.98 -20.59
CA PHE A 741 4.84 -9.72 -19.87
C PHE A 741 4.24 -9.87 -18.48
N GLU A 742 4.71 -9.01 -17.58
CA GLU A 742 4.25 -8.92 -16.21
C GLU A 742 3.96 -7.46 -15.86
N VAL A 743 2.85 -7.20 -15.17
CA VAL A 743 2.53 -5.87 -14.62
C VAL A 743 2.49 -5.99 -13.11
N TYR A 744 3.36 -5.22 -12.44
CA TYR A 744 3.52 -5.27 -11.00
C TYR A 744 2.50 -4.38 -10.30
N ILE A 745 1.81 -4.94 -9.31
CA ILE A 745 0.93 -4.22 -8.38
C ILE A 745 1.31 -4.61 -6.94
N ASP A 746 0.82 -3.87 -5.94
CA ASP A 746 1.21 -4.10 -4.55
C ASP A 746 0.77 -5.50 -4.01
N ASP A 747 -0.32 -6.07 -4.54
CA ASP A 747 -0.96 -7.28 -3.99
C ASP A 747 -0.71 -8.58 -4.78
N ASP A 748 -0.94 -8.58 -6.10
CA ASP A 748 -0.84 -9.78 -6.96
C ASP A 748 -0.46 -9.43 -8.42
N ASP A 749 0.78 -9.74 -8.81
CA ASP A 749 1.35 -9.38 -10.10
C ASP A 749 0.60 -10.05 -11.27
N ILE A 750 0.34 -9.28 -12.33
CA ILE A 750 -0.38 -9.77 -13.50
C ILE A 750 0.60 -10.40 -14.47
N LYS A 751 0.52 -11.71 -14.72
CA LYS A 751 1.41 -12.43 -15.65
C LYS A 751 0.67 -12.98 -16.85
N GLN A 752 1.24 -12.85 -18.04
CA GLN A 752 0.67 -13.39 -19.27
C GLN A 752 1.74 -13.80 -20.28
N GLU A 753 1.65 -15.04 -20.75
CA GLU A 753 2.43 -15.55 -21.86
C GLU A 753 1.68 -15.36 -23.20
N LEU A 754 2.40 -14.99 -24.25
CA LEU A 754 1.90 -14.80 -25.61
C LEU A 754 2.30 -15.99 -26.50
N ALA A 755 1.63 -16.16 -27.64
CA ALA A 755 2.03 -17.17 -28.61
C ALA A 755 3.43 -16.90 -29.21
N LYS A 756 4.13 -17.97 -29.60
CA LYS A 756 5.43 -17.85 -30.28
C LYS A 756 5.30 -17.05 -31.59
N GLY A 757 6.24 -16.15 -31.84
CA GLY A 757 6.27 -15.30 -33.03
C GLY A 757 5.58 -13.93 -32.87
N GLN A 758 4.91 -13.66 -31.75
CA GLN A 758 4.22 -12.40 -31.45
C GLN A 758 5.17 -11.29 -30.94
N LYS A 759 6.33 -11.09 -31.59
CA LYS A 759 7.32 -10.09 -31.15
C LYS A 759 6.78 -8.66 -31.22
N ASP A 760 6.02 -8.33 -32.27
CA ASP A 760 5.46 -6.99 -32.46
C ASP A 760 4.40 -6.66 -31.40
N SER A 761 3.59 -7.65 -31.02
CA SER A 761 2.62 -7.55 -29.93
C SER A 761 3.28 -7.22 -28.60
N LEU A 762 4.45 -7.79 -28.30
CA LEU A 762 5.22 -7.49 -27.08
C LEU A 762 5.64 -6.01 -27.01
N TRP A 763 6.13 -5.46 -28.13
CA TRP A 763 6.56 -4.05 -28.18
C TRP A 763 5.38 -3.09 -28.16
N ALA A 764 4.25 -3.44 -28.77
CA ALA A 764 3.02 -2.67 -28.64
C ALA A 764 2.56 -2.59 -27.16
N ILE A 765 2.65 -3.69 -26.41
CA ILE A 765 2.36 -3.72 -24.96
C ILE A 765 3.33 -2.81 -24.21
N HIS A 766 4.63 -2.95 -24.48
CA HIS A 766 5.66 -2.12 -23.85
C HIS A 766 5.40 -0.63 -24.07
N GLU A 767 5.04 -0.21 -25.28
CA GLU A 767 4.70 1.18 -25.57
C GLU A 767 3.44 1.66 -24.86
N ILE A 768 2.38 0.84 -24.85
CA ILE A 768 1.13 1.19 -24.17
C ILE A 768 1.39 1.36 -22.67
N LEU A 769 2.04 0.39 -22.03
CA LEU A 769 2.36 0.45 -20.60
C LEU A 769 3.31 1.60 -20.29
N SER A 770 4.33 1.85 -21.14
CA SER A 770 5.20 3.02 -21.00
C SER A 770 4.42 4.33 -21.03
N LYS A 771 3.47 4.49 -21.97
CA LYS A 771 2.60 5.69 -22.06
C LYS A 771 1.67 5.84 -20.86
N LYS A 772 1.25 4.74 -20.22
CA LYS A 772 0.35 4.80 -19.05
C LYS A 772 1.08 5.03 -17.74
N MET A 773 2.29 4.52 -17.61
CA MET A 773 2.98 4.39 -16.31
C MET A 773 4.13 5.39 -16.13
N LEU A 774 4.61 6.04 -17.19
CA LEU A 774 5.72 7.01 -17.13
C LEU A 774 5.27 8.47 -17.16
N VAL A 775 3.96 8.72 -17.19
CA VAL A 775 3.36 10.07 -17.29
C VAL A 775 3.13 10.67 -15.92
#